data_AF-A0A6L1L155-F1
#
_entry.id   AF-A0A6L1L155-F1
#
_cell.length_a   1.000
_cell.length_b   1.000
_cell.length_c   1.000
_cell.angle_alpha   90.00
_cell.angle_beta   90.00
_cell.angle_gamma   90.00
#
_symmetry.space_group_name_H-M   'P 1'
#
loop_
_entity.id
_entity.type
_entity.pdbx_description
1 polymer ?
#
loop_
_entity_poly.entity_id
_entity_poly.type
_entity_poly.pdbx_seq_one_letter_code
_entity_poly.pdbx_strand_id
1 'polypeptide(L)'
;MMEKTLEKILHTLEKCCEQKQHYKSKDDENQSKDDENQSKDDENKNREVKSIIANALKISEDKVALNDDRIFTIAIEGSEEDKLYIDDIEIDVVSSFGNLEDKENIHTIFVKYNFEFKFCIFKKIDLQNGLELQKFSFENCDIKDKVDLNMSEFKSLSFCDCHFDKNTNFSYMKTLKEASFSGCNFKNEVDFANAELKNNGYGVFSECNFEKKVNFTNFTFDEDMNGLFFRDEVVFNGAKFLKKITLSKDNFTQKDIKFEKCIFEEVDIEGDFLKTKNISFKSCEFNQVIAFENETIKNLTFGMCIFNKGVYFVFCNFFDVKIYSCSFNQPASFYGSTFNMVPNFSQSIFKDSINLVNIKTNFGFEILNNTIDNIDKPRDEAVNDFRDSFRNFKSTLIKDNNLLDASNFHKYELYCKEIELKNKKGKTLKDIVDKWQLFFYRKLCDHHTDLLKVFHNLLIIIMLFSVFSFVLDKFKQPSIENNAKYHIVQVDTNESYIFKEHNKTTYNFLSLNIEQEFKNLDNLLSKTEIYFSLGFVLLVTFVALLNKKYLWFLLMPLFVGVVYCIGFPMSFITHFVIIILFACTFVFIMVFDSKPERFLFVGVSYIACIFTLLIKPSLMFPVFGSFLEKDTNATYPLLLSLSVVYFILVALVIFSLQKTARKNSIVPS
;
A
#
# COMPACT_ATOMS: atom_id res chain seq x y z
N MET A 1 -14.36 -23.64 -63.07
CA MET A 1 -14.42 -25.00 -62.47
C MET A 1 -15.39 -25.02 -61.30
N MET A 2 -15.37 -24.03 -60.41
CA MET A 2 -16.32 -23.86 -59.30
C MET A 2 -17.77 -23.58 -59.75
N GLU A 3 -17.96 -22.82 -60.83
CA GLU A 3 -19.28 -22.49 -61.40
C GLU A 3 -20.02 -23.73 -61.97
N LYS A 4 -19.28 -24.63 -62.64
CA LYS A 4 -19.81 -25.92 -63.11
C LYS A 4 -20.19 -26.89 -61.98
N THR A 5 -19.55 -26.77 -60.82
CA THR A 5 -19.88 -27.58 -59.63
C THR A 5 -21.14 -27.04 -58.96
N LEU A 6 -21.30 -25.71 -58.92
CA LEU A 6 -22.49 -25.06 -58.38
C LEU A 6 -23.74 -25.30 -59.25
N GLU A 7 -23.62 -25.24 -60.58
CA GLU A 7 -24.71 -25.57 -61.50
C GLU A 7 -25.16 -27.03 -61.40
N LYS A 8 -24.24 -27.96 -61.15
CA LYS A 8 -24.58 -29.38 -60.91
C LYS A 8 -25.34 -29.58 -59.60
N ILE A 9 -25.00 -28.83 -58.55
CA ILE A 9 -25.69 -28.90 -57.25
C ILE A 9 -27.08 -28.27 -57.36
N LEU A 10 -27.21 -27.15 -58.08
CA LEU A 10 -28.49 -26.46 -58.32
C LEU A 10 -29.46 -27.32 -59.15
N HIS A 11 -28.97 -27.93 -60.24
CA HIS A 11 -29.77 -28.82 -61.10
C HIS A 11 -30.18 -30.13 -60.37
N THR A 12 -29.40 -30.56 -59.38
CA THR A 12 -29.75 -31.74 -58.54
C THR A 12 -30.83 -31.37 -57.51
N LEU A 13 -30.77 -30.16 -56.95
CA LEU A 13 -31.77 -29.64 -56.02
C LEU A 13 -33.11 -29.30 -56.73
N GLU A 14 -33.08 -28.79 -57.97
CA GLU A 14 -34.30 -28.57 -58.77
C GLU A 14 -35.00 -29.89 -59.13
N LYS A 15 -34.25 -30.95 -59.48
CA LYS A 15 -34.81 -32.30 -59.69
C LYS A 15 -35.44 -32.91 -58.44
N CYS A 16 -34.89 -32.64 -57.26
CA CYS A 16 -35.46 -33.09 -55.99
C CYS A 16 -36.73 -32.32 -55.59
N CYS A 17 -36.88 -31.07 -56.05
CA CYS A 17 -38.09 -30.27 -55.83
C CYS A 17 -39.23 -30.64 -56.78
N GLU A 18 -38.96 -30.99 -58.04
CA GLU A 18 -39.99 -31.43 -59.01
C GLU A 18 -40.59 -32.81 -58.66
N GLN A 19 -39.81 -33.71 -58.02
CA GLN A 19 -40.32 -35.02 -57.60
C GLN A 19 -41.32 -34.97 -56.44
N LYS A 20 -41.39 -33.87 -55.67
CA LYS A 20 -42.34 -33.73 -54.54
C LYS A 20 -43.74 -33.24 -54.94
N GLN A 21 -43.98 -32.83 -56.19
CA GLN A 21 -45.28 -32.32 -56.64
C GLN A 21 -46.17 -33.32 -57.38
N HIS A 22 -45.71 -34.54 -57.68
CA HIS A 22 -46.48 -35.49 -58.50
C HIS A 22 -47.07 -36.72 -57.80
N TYR A 23 -46.92 -36.88 -56.48
CA TYR A 23 -47.60 -37.95 -55.72
C TYR A 23 -48.82 -37.41 -54.98
N LYS A 24 -49.87 -37.08 -55.72
CA LYS A 24 -51.21 -36.90 -55.15
C LYS A 24 -52.30 -37.29 -56.15
N SER A 25 -52.35 -38.58 -56.49
CA SER A 25 -53.60 -39.28 -56.77
C SER A 25 -53.33 -40.73 -57.11
N LYS A 26 -54.10 -41.60 -56.46
CA LYS A 26 -54.45 -42.98 -56.81
C LYS A 26 -53.78 -44.09 -55.99
N ASP A 27 -54.71 -44.89 -55.48
CA ASP A 27 -54.62 -46.29 -55.10
C ASP A 27 -54.25 -46.57 -53.64
N ASP A 28 -55.26 -46.32 -52.80
CA ASP A 28 -55.56 -47.09 -51.59
C ASP A 28 -55.55 -48.59 -51.95
N GLU A 29 -54.41 -49.27 -51.75
CA GLU A 29 -54.31 -50.71 -51.42
C GLU A 29 -52.87 -51.23 -51.17
N ASN A 30 -51.82 -50.39 -51.19
CA ASN A 30 -50.43 -50.80 -50.87
C ASN A 30 -49.81 -50.12 -49.63
N GLN A 31 -50.61 -49.48 -48.79
CA GLN A 31 -50.13 -48.69 -47.64
C GLN A 31 -49.63 -49.52 -46.45
N SER A 32 -49.81 -50.86 -46.45
CA SER A 32 -49.40 -51.71 -45.32
C SER A 32 -48.02 -52.36 -45.46
N LYS A 33 -47.34 -52.23 -46.61
CA LYS A 33 -46.00 -52.82 -46.83
C LYS A 33 -44.88 -51.80 -46.81
N ASP A 34 -45.14 -50.56 -47.21
CA ASP A 34 -44.14 -49.49 -47.20
C ASP A 34 -43.97 -48.89 -45.79
N ASP A 35 -45.04 -48.76 -45.00
CA ASP A 35 -44.96 -48.37 -43.58
C ASP A 35 -44.31 -49.47 -42.70
N GLU A 36 -44.49 -50.75 -43.07
CA GLU A 36 -43.82 -51.88 -42.40
C GLU A 36 -42.33 -51.97 -42.74
N ASN A 37 -41.92 -51.59 -43.95
CA ASN A 37 -40.51 -51.58 -44.34
C ASN A 37 -39.79 -50.35 -43.75
N GLN A 38 -40.44 -49.19 -43.73
CA GLN A 38 -39.88 -47.97 -43.14
C GLN A 38 -39.75 -48.07 -41.61
N SER A 39 -40.72 -48.68 -40.91
CA SER A 39 -40.59 -48.95 -39.45
C SER A 39 -39.56 -50.02 -39.11
N LYS A 40 -39.37 -51.04 -39.96
CA LYS A 40 -38.30 -52.05 -39.78
C LYS A 40 -36.90 -51.46 -40.02
N ASP A 41 -36.77 -50.54 -40.99
CA ASP A 41 -35.50 -49.86 -41.28
C ASP A 41 -35.13 -48.86 -40.16
N ASP A 42 -36.09 -48.12 -39.61
CA ASP A 42 -35.88 -47.23 -38.46
C ASP A 42 -35.61 -48.01 -37.16
N GLU A 43 -36.27 -49.15 -36.93
CA GLU A 43 -35.95 -50.05 -35.80
C GLU A 43 -34.54 -50.67 -35.91
N ASN A 44 -34.12 -51.06 -37.11
CA ASN A 44 -32.77 -51.61 -37.33
C ASN A 44 -31.70 -50.55 -37.09
N LYS A 45 -31.92 -49.33 -37.57
CA LYS A 45 -31.01 -48.20 -37.37
C LYS A 45 -30.91 -47.80 -35.90
N ASN A 46 -32.04 -47.76 -35.17
CA ASN A 46 -32.03 -47.50 -33.74
C ASN A 46 -31.30 -48.59 -32.93
N ARG A 47 -31.42 -49.87 -33.33
CA ARG A 47 -30.62 -50.95 -32.75
C ARG A 47 -29.13 -50.79 -33.04
N GLU A 48 -28.76 -50.40 -34.26
CA GLU A 48 -27.37 -50.15 -34.64
C GLU A 48 -26.76 -49.00 -33.81
N VAL A 49 -27.46 -47.87 -33.65
CA VAL A 49 -27.05 -46.75 -32.78
C VAL A 49 -26.84 -47.21 -31.34
N LYS A 50 -27.80 -47.95 -30.76
CA LYS A 50 -27.68 -48.47 -29.39
C LYS A 50 -26.47 -49.37 -29.23
N SER A 51 -26.24 -50.26 -30.19
CA SER A 51 -25.11 -51.19 -30.15
C SER A 51 -23.76 -50.47 -30.25
N ILE A 52 -23.64 -49.48 -31.13
CA ILE A 52 -22.42 -48.67 -31.26
C ILE A 52 -22.12 -47.95 -29.95
N ILE A 53 -23.12 -47.36 -29.31
CA ILE A 53 -22.96 -46.60 -28.05
C ILE A 53 -22.62 -47.52 -26.89
N ALA A 54 -23.35 -48.63 -26.75
CA ALA A 54 -23.12 -49.63 -25.71
C ALA A 54 -21.68 -50.16 -25.79
N ASN A 55 -21.21 -50.49 -26.99
CA ASN A 55 -19.84 -50.93 -27.21
C ASN A 55 -18.80 -49.84 -26.93
N ALA A 56 -19.03 -48.61 -27.39
CA ALA A 56 -18.10 -47.49 -27.19
C ALA A 56 -17.95 -47.12 -25.72
N LEU A 57 -19.06 -47.09 -24.97
CA LEU A 57 -19.09 -46.76 -23.55
C LEU A 57 -18.82 -47.97 -22.64
N LYS A 58 -18.70 -49.18 -23.21
CA LYS A 58 -18.55 -50.47 -22.52
C LYS A 58 -19.67 -50.76 -21.51
N ILE A 59 -20.90 -50.45 -21.91
CA ILE A 59 -22.13 -50.71 -21.15
C ILE A 59 -23.02 -51.71 -21.89
N SER A 60 -24.03 -52.25 -21.22
CA SER A 60 -25.01 -53.13 -21.84
C SER A 60 -26.06 -52.34 -22.63
N GLU A 61 -26.56 -52.88 -23.75
CA GLU A 61 -27.51 -52.19 -24.63
C GLU A 61 -28.84 -51.83 -23.95
N ASP A 62 -29.26 -52.58 -22.91
CA ASP A 62 -30.46 -52.27 -22.12
C ASP A 62 -30.34 -50.96 -21.34
N LYS A 63 -29.13 -50.45 -21.14
CA LYS A 63 -28.84 -49.17 -20.48
C LYS A 63 -28.88 -47.97 -21.43
N VAL A 64 -29.13 -48.19 -22.72
CA VAL A 64 -29.24 -47.12 -23.73
C VAL A 64 -30.70 -46.98 -24.15
N ALA A 65 -31.33 -45.88 -23.72
CA ALA A 65 -32.68 -45.49 -24.15
C ALA A 65 -32.59 -44.44 -25.25
N LEU A 66 -33.39 -44.61 -26.30
CA LEU A 66 -33.58 -43.63 -27.36
C LEU A 66 -34.96 -43.01 -27.16
N ASN A 67 -34.98 -41.74 -26.75
CA ASN A 67 -36.21 -40.99 -26.55
C ASN A 67 -36.48 -40.15 -27.80
N ASP A 68 -37.71 -40.25 -28.30
CA ASP A 68 -38.13 -39.64 -29.55
C ASP A 68 -38.55 -38.19 -29.33
N ASP A 69 -37.57 -37.29 -29.42
CA ASP A 69 -37.76 -35.84 -29.50
C ASP A 69 -37.50 -35.37 -30.95
N ARG A 70 -37.75 -34.09 -31.28
CA ARG A 70 -37.43 -33.51 -32.62
C ARG A 70 -35.97 -33.75 -33.07
N ILE A 71 -35.06 -34.02 -32.13
CA ILE A 71 -33.73 -34.60 -32.31
C ILE A 71 -33.65 -35.73 -31.27
N PHE A 72 -33.37 -36.98 -31.66
CA PHE A 72 -33.32 -38.10 -30.71
C PHE A 72 -32.38 -37.81 -29.53
N THR A 73 -32.88 -38.10 -28.33
CA THR A 73 -32.13 -37.98 -27.07
C THR A 73 -31.73 -39.37 -26.59
N ILE A 74 -30.44 -39.56 -26.37
CA ILE A 74 -29.85 -40.80 -25.88
C ILE A 74 -29.70 -40.68 -24.37
N ALA A 75 -30.56 -41.39 -23.65
CA ALA A 75 -30.54 -41.43 -22.20
C ALA A 75 -29.79 -42.68 -21.71
N ILE A 76 -28.81 -42.46 -20.84
CA ILE A 76 -27.99 -43.49 -20.20
C ILE A 76 -28.09 -43.26 -18.70
N GLU A 77 -28.81 -44.15 -18.03
CA GLU A 77 -29.19 -43.96 -16.63
C GLU A 77 -28.77 -45.16 -15.77
N GLY A 78 -28.04 -44.86 -14.70
CA GLY A 78 -27.86 -45.74 -13.56
C GLY A 78 -28.98 -45.57 -12.53
N SER A 79 -28.69 -45.85 -11.27
CA SER A 79 -29.59 -45.57 -10.15
C SER A 79 -28.84 -44.90 -9.01
N GLU A 80 -29.56 -44.28 -8.08
CA GLU A 80 -28.97 -43.63 -6.91
C GLU A 80 -28.21 -44.63 -6.01
N GLU A 81 -28.72 -45.87 -5.88
CA GLU A 81 -28.11 -46.94 -5.09
C GLU A 81 -26.97 -47.66 -5.84
N ASP A 82 -27.02 -47.71 -7.17
CA ASP A 82 -26.04 -48.38 -8.03
C ASP A 82 -25.78 -47.53 -9.29
N LYS A 83 -24.73 -46.71 -9.23
CA LYS A 83 -24.33 -45.84 -10.34
C LYS A 83 -23.73 -46.66 -11.49
N LEU A 84 -24.08 -46.31 -12.72
CA LEU A 84 -23.59 -47.01 -13.91
C LEU A 84 -22.14 -46.62 -14.22
N TYR A 85 -21.21 -47.59 -14.24
CA TYR A 85 -19.82 -47.35 -14.60
C TYR A 85 -19.65 -47.24 -16.12
N ILE A 86 -19.03 -46.15 -16.56
CA ILE A 86 -18.64 -45.85 -17.94
C ILE A 86 -17.12 -45.68 -17.94
N ASP A 87 -16.43 -46.37 -18.84
CA ASP A 87 -14.96 -46.37 -18.90
C ASP A 87 -14.46 -44.99 -19.38
N ASP A 88 -14.18 -44.81 -20.68
CA ASP A 88 -13.68 -43.53 -21.19
C ASP A 88 -14.58 -43.00 -22.30
N ILE A 89 -14.93 -41.71 -22.23
CA ILE A 89 -15.44 -40.96 -23.39
C ILE A 89 -14.24 -40.23 -23.99
N GLU A 90 -13.69 -40.73 -25.10
CA GLU A 90 -12.60 -40.08 -25.82
C GLU A 90 -12.99 -39.84 -27.28
N ILE A 91 -12.98 -38.58 -27.72
CA ILE A 91 -13.17 -38.18 -29.11
C ILE A 91 -11.97 -37.34 -29.56
N ASP A 92 -11.19 -37.85 -30.51
CA ASP A 92 -10.07 -37.15 -31.14
C ASP A 92 -10.34 -36.98 -32.65
N VAL A 93 -10.14 -35.76 -33.17
CA VAL A 93 -10.42 -35.36 -34.56
C VAL A 93 -9.46 -36.02 -35.57
N VAL A 94 -8.29 -36.50 -35.14
CA VAL A 94 -7.31 -37.11 -36.04
C VAL A 94 -7.85 -38.37 -36.73
N SER A 95 -8.87 -39.04 -36.17
CA SER A 95 -9.54 -40.19 -36.78
C SER A 95 -10.68 -39.82 -37.73
N SER A 96 -11.13 -38.55 -37.78
CA SER A 96 -12.37 -38.13 -38.42
C SER A 96 -12.23 -37.64 -39.87
N PHE A 97 -11.00 -37.45 -40.37
CA PHE A 97 -10.75 -36.99 -41.76
C PHE A 97 -10.78 -38.09 -42.82
N GLY A 98 -11.06 -39.34 -42.44
CA GLY A 98 -11.29 -40.44 -43.40
C GLY A 98 -12.76 -40.52 -43.78
N ASN A 99 -13.12 -40.11 -45.00
CA ASN A 99 -14.40 -40.31 -45.69
C ASN A 99 -15.63 -40.53 -44.80
N LEU A 100 -16.30 -39.44 -44.40
CA LEU A 100 -17.65 -39.42 -43.82
C LEU A 100 -18.74 -39.71 -44.88
N GLU A 101 -18.59 -40.81 -45.62
CA GLU A 101 -19.64 -41.38 -46.46
C GLU A 101 -20.22 -42.62 -45.75
N ASP A 102 -21.46 -42.47 -45.28
CA ASP A 102 -22.47 -43.53 -45.04
C ASP A 102 -22.28 -44.61 -43.95
N LYS A 103 -21.45 -44.40 -42.92
CA LYS A 103 -21.49 -45.26 -41.70
C LYS A 103 -21.68 -44.48 -40.42
N GLU A 104 -22.69 -44.86 -39.62
CA GLU A 104 -22.82 -44.37 -38.25
C GLU A 104 -21.64 -44.89 -37.42
N ASN A 105 -20.84 -43.97 -36.90
CA ASN A 105 -19.77 -44.23 -35.95
C ASN A 105 -19.97 -43.33 -34.73
N ILE A 106 -19.27 -43.62 -33.64
CA ILE A 106 -19.47 -42.92 -32.37
C ILE A 106 -19.30 -41.39 -32.51
N HIS A 107 -18.34 -40.93 -33.31
CA HIS A 107 -18.14 -39.49 -33.57
C HIS A 107 -19.35 -38.82 -34.24
N THR A 108 -19.93 -39.46 -35.26
CA THR A 108 -21.11 -38.94 -35.96
C THR A 108 -22.35 -38.95 -35.04
N ILE A 109 -22.45 -39.93 -34.14
CA ILE A 109 -23.53 -40.03 -33.16
C ILE A 109 -23.45 -38.85 -32.15
N PHE A 110 -22.26 -38.56 -31.61
CA PHE A 110 -22.06 -37.45 -30.66
C PHE A 110 -22.37 -36.06 -31.26
N VAL A 111 -22.23 -35.90 -32.57
CA VAL A 111 -22.57 -34.66 -33.30
C VAL A 111 -24.06 -34.59 -33.70
N LYS A 112 -24.75 -35.73 -33.86
CA LYS A 112 -26.15 -35.78 -34.29
C LYS A 112 -27.17 -35.77 -33.16
N TYR A 113 -26.84 -36.41 -32.03
CA TYR A 113 -27.82 -36.74 -31.00
C TYR A 113 -27.54 -36.00 -29.69
N ASN A 114 -28.60 -35.77 -28.91
CA ASN A 114 -28.45 -35.28 -27.54
C ASN A 114 -28.08 -36.44 -26.62
N PHE A 115 -27.32 -36.17 -25.57
CA PHE A 115 -26.93 -37.14 -24.56
C PHE A 115 -27.36 -36.69 -23.18
N GLU A 116 -28.00 -37.60 -22.45
CA GLU A 116 -28.38 -37.41 -21.04
C GLU A 116 -27.83 -38.58 -20.21
N PHE A 117 -26.91 -38.26 -19.32
CA PHE A 117 -26.29 -39.20 -18.39
C PHE A 117 -26.80 -38.93 -16.98
N LYS A 118 -27.38 -39.94 -16.33
CA LYS A 118 -27.83 -39.82 -14.93
C LYS A 118 -27.26 -40.91 -14.07
N PHE A 119 -26.79 -40.55 -12.88
CA PHE A 119 -26.23 -41.49 -11.90
C PHE A 119 -25.14 -42.39 -12.52
N CYS A 120 -24.19 -41.78 -13.24
CA CYS A 120 -23.07 -42.50 -13.87
C CYS A 120 -21.73 -42.22 -13.17
N ILE A 121 -20.81 -43.16 -13.24
CA ILE A 121 -19.41 -43.00 -12.86
C ILE A 121 -18.58 -43.05 -14.15
N PHE A 122 -17.94 -41.94 -14.51
CA PHE A 122 -17.00 -41.89 -15.63
C PHE A 122 -15.58 -42.10 -15.12
N LYS A 123 -14.79 -42.92 -15.82
CA LYS A 123 -13.34 -42.93 -15.59
C LYS A 123 -12.73 -41.65 -16.16
N LYS A 124 -12.92 -41.36 -17.46
CA LYS A 124 -12.36 -40.17 -18.12
C LYS A 124 -13.34 -39.57 -19.13
N ILE A 125 -13.31 -38.24 -19.28
CA ILE A 125 -14.03 -37.52 -20.35
C ILE A 125 -13.04 -36.62 -21.10
N ASP A 126 -12.86 -36.86 -22.39
CA ASP A 126 -11.93 -36.15 -23.26
C ASP A 126 -12.61 -35.90 -24.61
N LEU A 127 -13.10 -34.67 -24.82
CA LEU A 127 -13.84 -34.27 -26.02
C LEU A 127 -13.15 -33.04 -26.62
N GLN A 128 -11.94 -33.22 -27.13
CA GLN A 128 -11.16 -32.13 -27.71
C GLN A 128 -11.61 -31.84 -29.15
N ASN A 129 -11.45 -30.58 -29.56
CA ASN A 129 -11.42 -30.09 -30.95
C ASN A 129 -12.77 -29.93 -31.70
N GLY A 130 -13.13 -28.67 -32.00
CA GLY A 130 -13.66 -28.16 -33.28
C GLY A 130 -14.97 -28.71 -33.87
N LEU A 131 -15.58 -29.72 -33.27
CA LEU A 131 -16.87 -30.27 -33.66
C LEU A 131 -17.97 -29.58 -32.84
N GLU A 132 -19.07 -29.20 -33.50
CA GLU A 132 -20.27 -28.69 -32.85
C GLU A 132 -21.09 -29.88 -32.30
N LEU A 133 -20.92 -30.17 -31.01
CA LEU A 133 -21.66 -31.21 -30.30
C LEU A 133 -23.08 -30.73 -29.97
N GLN A 134 -24.05 -31.64 -29.90
CA GLN A 134 -25.42 -31.28 -29.50
C GLN A 134 -25.54 -31.04 -27.99
N LYS A 135 -26.70 -31.30 -27.39
CA LYS A 135 -26.92 -31.16 -25.95
C LYS A 135 -26.25 -32.31 -25.20
N PHE A 136 -25.42 -31.99 -24.22
CA PHE A 136 -24.86 -32.94 -23.26
C PHE A 136 -25.31 -32.57 -21.86
N SER A 137 -25.95 -33.51 -21.15
CA SER A 137 -26.42 -33.32 -19.78
C SER A 137 -25.90 -34.44 -18.89
N PHE A 138 -25.32 -34.06 -17.75
CA PHE A 138 -24.81 -34.96 -16.73
C PHE A 138 -25.49 -34.61 -15.41
N GLU A 139 -26.12 -35.59 -14.78
CA GLU A 139 -26.87 -35.42 -13.53
C GLU A 139 -26.42 -36.46 -12.50
N ASN A 140 -26.01 -36.01 -11.31
CA ASN A 140 -25.54 -36.87 -10.23
C ASN A 140 -24.37 -37.80 -10.64
N CYS A 141 -23.54 -37.35 -11.58
CA CYS A 141 -22.41 -38.12 -12.11
C CYS A 141 -21.11 -37.89 -11.32
N ASP A 142 -20.29 -38.94 -11.20
CA ASP A 142 -18.93 -38.84 -10.65
C ASP A 142 -17.89 -39.06 -11.74
N ILE A 143 -16.96 -38.14 -11.93
CA ILE A 143 -15.84 -38.28 -12.86
C ILE A 143 -14.55 -38.51 -12.07
N LYS A 144 -13.95 -39.70 -12.25
CA LYS A 144 -12.85 -40.20 -11.41
C LYS A 144 -11.46 -39.77 -11.85
N ASP A 145 -11.26 -39.53 -13.14
CA ASP A 145 -10.02 -39.03 -13.73
C ASP A 145 -10.24 -37.64 -14.36
N LYS A 146 -9.29 -37.19 -15.18
CA LYS A 146 -9.30 -35.87 -15.81
C LYS A 146 -10.48 -35.69 -16.75
N VAL A 147 -10.97 -34.45 -16.78
CA VAL A 147 -11.92 -33.97 -17.79
C VAL A 147 -11.20 -32.95 -18.68
N ASP A 148 -11.22 -33.16 -19.99
CA ASP A 148 -10.70 -32.19 -20.95
C ASP A 148 -11.72 -31.93 -22.06
N LEU A 149 -12.30 -30.73 -22.00
CA LEU A 149 -13.24 -30.21 -23.00
C LEU A 149 -12.69 -28.92 -23.63
N ASN A 150 -11.36 -28.77 -23.67
CA ASN A 150 -10.73 -27.59 -24.25
C ASN A 150 -11.11 -27.41 -25.72
N MET A 151 -11.41 -26.16 -26.11
CA MET A 151 -11.77 -25.78 -27.50
C MET A 151 -12.95 -26.58 -28.10
N SER A 152 -13.80 -27.15 -27.25
CA SER A 152 -15.03 -27.83 -27.66
C SER A 152 -16.17 -26.82 -27.82
N GLU A 153 -17.07 -27.09 -28.78
CA GLU A 153 -18.26 -26.28 -29.00
C GLU A 153 -19.51 -27.15 -28.80
N PHE A 154 -20.35 -26.78 -27.84
CA PHE A 154 -21.61 -27.46 -27.55
C PHE A 154 -22.80 -26.58 -27.90
N LYS A 155 -23.88 -27.20 -28.37
CA LYS A 155 -25.17 -26.52 -28.45
C LYS A 155 -25.68 -26.14 -27.05
N SER A 156 -25.66 -27.11 -26.14
CA SER A 156 -25.97 -26.95 -24.72
C SER A 156 -25.13 -27.92 -23.89
N LEU A 157 -24.64 -27.50 -22.71
CA LEU A 157 -23.87 -28.36 -21.80
C LEU A 157 -24.34 -28.17 -20.36
N SER A 158 -24.67 -29.24 -19.65
CA SER A 158 -25.11 -29.16 -18.26
C SER A 158 -24.43 -30.20 -17.38
N PHE A 159 -23.91 -29.77 -16.25
CA PHE A 159 -23.48 -30.61 -15.14
C PHE A 159 -24.29 -30.21 -13.89
N CYS A 160 -25.12 -31.13 -13.40
CA CYS A 160 -25.93 -30.95 -12.21
C CYS A 160 -25.50 -31.98 -11.16
N ASP A 161 -25.16 -31.51 -9.94
CA ASP A 161 -24.76 -32.33 -8.80
C ASP A 161 -23.60 -33.31 -9.12
N CYS A 162 -22.71 -32.88 -10.01
CA CYS A 162 -21.59 -33.68 -10.50
C CYS A 162 -20.33 -33.50 -9.65
N HIS A 163 -19.55 -34.57 -9.49
CA HIS A 163 -18.30 -34.58 -8.72
C HIS A 163 -17.10 -34.85 -9.62
N PHE A 164 -16.11 -33.96 -9.58
CA PHE A 164 -14.88 -34.06 -10.37
C PHE A 164 -13.70 -34.33 -9.44
N ASP A 165 -13.14 -35.55 -9.49
CA ASP A 165 -12.09 -36.00 -8.56
C ASP A 165 -10.68 -35.52 -8.98
N LYS A 166 -10.47 -35.16 -10.25
CA LYS A 166 -9.18 -34.72 -10.83
C LYS A 166 -9.30 -33.41 -11.62
N ASN A 167 -8.17 -32.96 -12.19
CA ASN A 167 -8.08 -31.71 -12.93
C ASN A 167 -9.08 -31.68 -14.08
N THR A 168 -9.72 -30.53 -14.25
CA THR A 168 -10.78 -30.31 -15.23
C THR A 168 -10.44 -29.11 -16.10
N ASN A 169 -10.44 -29.29 -17.42
CA ASN A 169 -10.09 -28.26 -18.38
C ASN A 169 -11.31 -27.93 -19.27
N PHE A 170 -11.87 -26.74 -19.06
CA PHE A 170 -12.94 -26.15 -19.86
C PHE A 170 -12.46 -24.90 -20.62
N SER A 171 -11.14 -24.68 -20.71
CA SER A 171 -10.61 -23.47 -21.32
C SER A 171 -10.96 -23.41 -22.82
N TYR A 172 -11.28 -22.21 -23.32
CA TYR A 172 -11.73 -21.97 -24.70
C TYR A 172 -12.98 -22.77 -25.14
N MET A 173 -13.70 -23.42 -24.20
CA MET A 173 -14.98 -24.05 -24.51
C MET A 173 -16.02 -22.98 -24.87
N LYS A 174 -16.93 -23.31 -25.78
CA LYS A 174 -18.05 -22.44 -26.15
C LYS A 174 -19.38 -23.19 -26.07
N THR A 175 -20.42 -22.53 -25.54
CA THR A 175 -21.81 -22.99 -25.71
C THR A 175 -22.63 -22.03 -26.57
N LEU A 176 -23.48 -22.57 -27.44
CA LEU A 176 -24.30 -21.76 -28.36
C LEU A 176 -25.62 -21.31 -27.74
N LYS A 177 -26.22 -22.13 -26.86
CA LYS A 177 -27.50 -21.83 -26.22
C LYS A 177 -27.39 -21.68 -24.71
N GLU A 178 -26.97 -22.73 -24.01
CA GLU A 178 -26.92 -22.72 -22.55
C GLU A 178 -25.77 -23.57 -21.99
N ALA A 179 -25.22 -23.12 -20.87
CA ALA A 179 -24.30 -23.86 -20.02
C ALA A 179 -24.84 -23.83 -18.59
N SER A 180 -24.72 -24.94 -17.85
CA SER A 180 -25.06 -25.00 -16.44
C SER A 180 -24.08 -25.87 -15.67
N PHE A 181 -23.64 -25.38 -14.52
CA PHE A 181 -22.82 -26.03 -13.52
C PHE A 181 -23.51 -25.80 -12.18
N SER A 182 -24.52 -26.61 -11.89
CA SER A 182 -25.30 -26.53 -10.64
C SER A 182 -24.82 -27.60 -9.68
N GLY A 183 -24.57 -27.24 -8.42
CA GLY A 183 -24.19 -28.20 -7.37
C GLY A 183 -22.88 -28.95 -7.64
N CYS A 184 -22.04 -28.45 -8.57
CA CYS A 184 -20.83 -29.15 -8.96
C CYS A 184 -19.74 -29.03 -7.88
N ASN A 185 -19.08 -30.14 -7.57
CA ASN A 185 -17.93 -30.16 -6.66
C ASN A 185 -16.65 -30.54 -7.40
N PHE A 186 -15.69 -29.62 -7.44
CA PHE A 186 -14.39 -29.81 -8.07
C PHE A 186 -13.30 -29.99 -7.00
N LYS A 187 -12.80 -31.23 -6.86
CA LYS A 187 -11.79 -31.57 -5.85
C LYS A 187 -10.36 -31.16 -6.23
N ASN A 188 -10.13 -30.85 -7.49
CA ASN A 188 -8.83 -30.47 -8.02
C ASN A 188 -8.92 -29.25 -8.94
N GLU A 189 -7.80 -28.84 -9.55
CA GLU A 189 -7.73 -27.60 -10.33
C GLU A 189 -8.70 -27.59 -11.52
N VAL A 190 -9.33 -26.43 -11.75
CA VAL A 190 -10.29 -26.22 -12.85
C VAL A 190 -9.90 -25.00 -13.67
N ASP A 191 -9.93 -25.13 -15.00
CA ASP A 191 -9.63 -24.03 -15.91
C ASP A 191 -10.84 -23.66 -16.78
N PHE A 192 -11.39 -22.46 -16.59
CA PHE A 192 -12.42 -21.83 -17.43
C PHE A 192 -11.86 -20.69 -18.28
N ALA A 193 -10.54 -20.59 -18.45
CA ALA A 193 -9.93 -19.48 -19.15
C ALA A 193 -10.44 -19.36 -20.59
N ASN A 194 -10.90 -18.16 -20.97
CA ASN A 194 -11.47 -17.85 -22.28
C ASN A 194 -12.71 -18.68 -22.68
N ALA A 195 -13.37 -19.36 -21.72
CA ALA A 195 -14.61 -20.05 -22.01
C ALA A 195 -15.75 -19.05 -22.29
N GLU A 196 -16.56 -19.35 -23.30
CA GLU A 196 -17.74 -18.58 -23.72
C GLU A 196 -19.02 -19.36 -23.41
N LEU A 197 -19.48 -19.26 -22.17
CA LEU A 197 -20.64 -19.99 -21.68
C LEU A 197 -21.89 -19.10 -21.72
N LYS A 198 -22.94 -19.55 -22.42
CA LYS A 198 -24.22 -18.84 -22.51
C LYS A 198 -25.11 -19.18 -21.31
N ASN A 199 -25.69 -18.16 -20.69
CA ASN A 199 -26.67 -18.30 -19.63
C ASN A 199 -28.10 -18.30 -20.20
N ASN A 200 -28.99 -19.14 -19.65
CA ASN A 200 -30.41 -19.20 -20.02
C ASN A 200 -31.35 -18.53 -18.98
N GLY A 201 -30.83 -17.58 -18.20
CA GLY A 201 -31.58 -16.77 -17.24
C GLY A 201 -31.49 -17.22 -15.78
N TYR A 202 -31.00 -18.43 -15.50
CA TYR A 202 -30.85 -18.99 -14.14
C TYR A 202 -29.43 -18.94 -13.60
N GLY A 203 -28.47 -18.51 -14.42
CA GLY A 203 -27.06 -18.57 -14.09
C GLY A 203 -26.32 -19.70 -14.79
N VAL A 204 -25.01 -19.55 -14.98
CA VAL A 204 -24.13 -20.64 -15.43
C VAL A 204 -23.66 -21.44 -14.23
N PHE A 205 -23.34 -20.79 -13.13
CA PHE A 205 -22.87 -21.44 -11.92
C PHE A 205 -23.83 -21.23 -10.75
N SER A 206 -24.15 -22.32 -10.04
CA SER A 206 -24.89 -22.24 -8.79
C SER A 206 -24.42 -23.33 -7.83
N GLU A 207 -24.30 -22.99 -6.54
CA GLU A 207 -23.88 -23.92 -5.48
C GLU A 207 -22.62 -24.74 -5.83
N CYS A 208 -21.65 -24.11 -6.50
CA CYS A 208 -20.41 -24.76 -6.93
C CYS A 208 -19.32 -24.64 -5.87
N ASN A 209 -18.64 -25.75 -5.59
CA ASN A 209 -17.50 -25.79 -4.68
C ASN A 209 -16.20 -26.09 -5.43
N PHE A 210 -15.21 -25.21 -5.29
CA PHE A 210 -13.87 -25.34 -5.84
C PHE A 210 -12.88 -25.59 -4.70
N GLU A 211 -12.46 -26.85 -4.50
CA GLU A 211 -11.55 -27.23 -3.41
C GLU A 211 -10.09 -26.81 -3.66
N LYS A 212 -9.72 -26.66 -4.94
CA LYS A 212 -8.40 -26.24 -5.43
C LYS A 212 -8.53 -25.06 -6.37
N LYS A 213 -7.41 -24.69 -6.99
CA LYS A 213 -7.31 -23.51 -7.84
C LYS A 213 -8.35 -23.52 -8.97
N VAL A 214 -9.03 -22.39 -9.16
CA VAL A 214 -9.91 -22.17 -10.32
C VAL A 214 -9.50 -20.92 -11.11
N ASN A 215 -9.49 -21.05 -12.45
CA ASN A 215 -9.07 -19.99 -13.35
C ASN A 215 -10.22 -19.44 -14.20
N PHE A 216 -10.56 -18.17 -14.00
CA PHE A 216 -11.57 -17.43 -14.76
C PHE A 216 -10.96 -16.33 -15.64
N THR A 217 -9.75 -16.58 -16.17
CA THR A 217 -9.08 -15.61 -17.06
C THR A 217 -9.94 -15.31 -18.29
N ASN A 218 -10.20 -14.03 -18.58
CA ASN A 218 -11.04 -13.54 -19.65
C ASN A 218 -12.49 -14.07 -19.63
N PHE A 219 -12.95 -14.63 -18.52
CA PHE A 219 -14.32 -15.13 -18.39
C PHE A 219 -15.32 -13.99 -18.26
N THR A 220 -16.53 -14.16 -18.80
CA THR A 220 -17.60 -13.18 -18.68
C THR A 220 -18.71 -13.73 -17.79
N PHE A 221 -18.87 -13.14 -16.62
CA PHE A 221 -19.97 -13.40 -15.69
C PHE A 221 -21.16 -12.51 -16.08
N ASP A 222 -22.30 -13.14 -16.35
CA ASP A 222 -23.59 -12.48 -16.54
C ASP A 222 -24.57 -12.76 -15.38
N GLU A 223 -24.01 -13.09 -14.23
CA GLU A 223 -24.66 -13.48 -12.98
C GLU A 223 -23.86 -12.95 -11.77
N ASP A 224 -24.47 -13.02 -10.58
CA ASP A 224 -23.76 -12.81 -9.32
C ASP A 224 -22.92 -14.07 -8.99
N MET A 225 -21.97 -13.94 -8.07
CA MET A 225 -21.11 -15.02 -7.61
C MET A 225 -21.65 -15.73 -6.35
N ASN A 226 -22.89 -15.44 -5.95
CA ASN A 226 -23.52 -16.10 -4.80
C ASN A 226 -23.63 -17.62 -5.04
N GLY A 227 -23.34 -18.42 -4.02
CA GLY A 227 -23.29 -19.87 -4.13
C GLY A 227 -22.00 -20.42 -4.76
N LEU A 228 -21.01 -19.58 -5.09
CA LEU A 228 -19.68 -20.04 -5.49
C LEU A 228 -18.72 -20.04 -4.31
N PHE A 229 -18.16 -21.21 -4.00
CA PHE A 229 -17.28 -21.40 -2.85
C PHE A 229 -15.85 -21.71 -3.29
N PHE A 230 -14.94 -20.74 -3.11
CA PHE A 230 -13.52 -20.86 -3.42
C PHE A 230 -12.73 -21.22 -2.16
N ARG A 231 -12.24 -22.47 -2.10
CA ARG A 231 -11.47 -22.97 -0.93
C ARG A 231 -9.96 -22.74 -1.05
N ASP A 232 -9.47 -22.52 -2.27
CA ASP A 232 -8.07 -22.24 -2.64
C ASP A 232 -8.01 -21.20 -3.76
N GLU A 233 -6.83 -20.78 -4.22
CA GLU A 233 -6.61 -19.67 -5.18
C GLU A 233 -7.67 -19.55 -6.31
N VAL A 234 -8.20 -18.35 -6.52
CA VAL A 234 -9.05 -18.03 -7.68
C VAL A 234 -8.40 -16.92 -8.51
N VAL A 235 -8.37 -17.12 -9.83
CA VAL A 235 -7.73 -16.20 -10.77
C VAL A 235 -8.79 -15.43 -11.55
N PHE A 236 -8.93 -14.14 -11.25
CA PHE A 236 -9.69 -13.18 -12.06
C PHE A 236 -8.71 -12.27 -12.81
N ASN A 237 -8.38 -12.63 -14.04
CA ASN A 237 -7.53 -11.82 -14.93
C ASN A 237 -8.28 -11.52 -16.23
N GLY A 238 -8.62 -10.25 -16.49
CA GLY A 238 -9.42 -9.89 -17.67
C GLY A 238 -10.89 -10.30 -17.58
N ALA A 239 -11.36 -10.74 -16.41
CA ALA A 239 -12.75 -11.16 -16.21
C ALA A 239 -13.71 -9.95 -16.31
N LYS A 240 -14.91 -10.18 -16.83
CA LYS A 240 -15.96 -9.17 -16.99
C LYS A 240 -17.17 -9.55 -16.18
N PHE A 241 -17.64 -8.67 -15.31
CA PHE A 241 -18.84 -8.85 -14.50
C PHE A 241 -19.92 -7.90 -15.02
N LEU A 242 -20.85 -8.44 -15.81
CA LEU A 242 -21.87 -7.66 -16.53
C LEU A 242 -23.08 -7.29 -15.66
N LYS A 243 -23.24 -7.94 -14.51
CA LYS A 243 -24.24 -7.64 -13.48
C LYS A 243 -23.55 -7.28 -12.17
N LYS A 244 -24.37 -6.84 -11.20
CA LYS A 244 -23.93 -6.64 -9.83
C LYS A 244 -23.35 -7.94 -9.27
N ILE A 245 -22.15 -7.86 -8.72
CA ILE A 245 -21.56 -8.93 -7.92
C ILE A 245 -21.45 -8.53 -6.45
N THR A 246 -21.60 -9.50 -5.56
CA THR A 246 -21.42 -9.32 -4.12
C THR A 246 -20.17 -10.07 -3.65
N LEU A 247 -19.22 -9.35 -3.06
CA LEU A 247 -18.02 -9.94 -2.44
C LEU A 247 -18.30 -10.19 -0.96
N SER A 248 -18.62 -11.44 -0.63
CA SER A 248 -18.91 -11.90 0.73
C SER A 248 -17.81 -12.81 1.28
N LYS A 249 -17.79 -13.02 2.60
CA LYS A 249 -16.88 -14.00 3.21
C LYS A 249 -17.21 -15.44 2.85
N ASP A 250 -18.48 -15.73 2.57
CA ASP A 250 -18.94 -17.08 2.32
C ASP A 250 -18.33 -17.62 1.03
N ASN A 251 -18.07 -16.74 0.06
CA ASN A 251 -17.44 -17.11 -1.20
C ASN A 251 -15.95 -17.47 -1.09
N PHE A 252 -15.20 -16.83 -0.19
CA PHE A 252 -13.72 -16.89 -0.19
C PHE A 252 -13.15 -17.33 1.16
N THR A 253 -12.47 -18.48 1.21
CA THR A 253 -11.69 -18.88 2.40
C THR A 253 -10.38 -18.12 2.52
N GLN A 254 -9.77 -17.78 1.37
CA GLN A 254 -8.46 -17.16 1.23
C GLN A 254 -8.46 -15.76 1.86
N LYS A 255 -7.29 -15.34 2.36
CA LYS A 255 -7.12 -14.02 2.96
C LYS A 255 -6.90 -12.93 1.91
N ASP A 256 -6.17 -13.26 0.84
CA ASP A 256 -5.80 -12.33 -0.22
C ASP A 256 -6.66 -12.62 -1.47
N ILE A 257 -7.44 -11.63 -1.91
CA ILE A 257 -8.29 -11.71 -3.09
C ILE A 257 -7.82 -10.67 -4.10
N LYS A 258 -7.56 -11.12 -5.34
CA LYS A 258 -6.96 -10.30 -6.39
C LYS A 258 -7.82 -10.32 -7.64
N PHE A 259 -8.07 -9.13 -8.16
CA PHE A 259 -8.70 -8.89 -9.45
C PHE A 259 -7.72 -8.10 -10.31
N GLU A 260 -7.38 -8.62 -11.48
CA GLU A 260 -6.46 -7.98 -12.42
C GLU A 260 -7.16 -7.75 -13.75
N LYS A 261 -7.08 -6.53 -14.29
CA LYS A 261 -7.66 -6.16 -15.60
C LYS A 261 -9.16 -6.47 -15.71
N CYS A 262 -9.89 -6.52 -14.60
CA CYS A 262 -11.30 -6.87 -14.59
C CYS A 262 -12.17 -5.65 -14.88
N ILE A 263 -13.35 -5.89 -15.44
CA ILE A 263 -14.37 -4.85 -15.66
C ILE A 263 -15.58 -5.19 -14.80
N PHE A 264 -15.99 -4.27 -13.95
CA PHE A 264 -17.16 -4.39 -13.08
C PHE A 264 -18.23 -3.43 -13.55
N GLU A 265 -19.41 -3.95 -13.88
CA GLU A 265 -20.59 -3.10 -14.02
C GLU A 265 -20.93 -2.52 -12.64
N GLU A 266 -21.29 -3.37 -11.69
CA GLU A 266 -21.54 -2.99 -10.30
C GLU A 266 -20.87 -4.00 -9.35
N VAL A 267 -20.27 -3.50 -8.26
CA VAL A 267 -19.65 -4.32 -7.23
C VAL A 267 -20.11 -3.85 -5.86
N ASP A 268 -20.55 -4.79 -5.05
CA ASP A 268 -20.86 -4.60 -3.64
C ASP A 268 -19.87 -5.40 -2.81
N ILE A 269 -19.37 -4.81 -1.73
CA ILE A 269 -18.37 -5.44 -0.88
C ILE A 269 -18.86 -5.35 0.55
N GLU A 270 -19.11 -6.51 1.15
CA GLU A 270 -19.65 -6.57 2.50
C GLU A 270 -18.67 -5.96 3.52
N GLY A 271 -19.21 -5.24 4.50
CA GLY A 271 -18.40 -4.54 5.49
C GLY A 271 -17.50 -5.46 6.32
N ASP A 272 -17.92 -6.70 6.55
CA ASP A 272 -17.15 -7.68 7.30
C ASP A 272 -16.04 -8.34 6.44
N PHE A 273 -16.26 -8.44 5.12
CA PHE A 273 -15.26 -8.80 4.13
C PHE A 273 -14.13 -7.76 4.11
N LEU A 274 -14.47 -6.45 4.04
CA LEU A 274 -13.52 -5.33 4.15
C LEU A 274 -12.68 -5.35 5.45
N LYS A 275 -13.25 -5.84 6.54
CA LYS A 275 -12.59 -5.91 7.87
C LYS A 275 -11.57 -7.05 7.97
N THR A 276 -11.75 -8.12 7.20
CA THR A 276 -11.02 -9.38 7.45
C THR A 276 -10.07 -9.76 6.32
N LYS A 277 -10.42 -9.43 5.09
CA LYS A 277 -9.70 -9.80 3.87
C LYS A 277 -8.76 -8.69 3.40
N ASN A 278 -7.80 -9.08 2.57
CA ASN A 278 -6.92 -8.19 1.82
C ASN A 278 -7.40 -8.18 0.37
N ILE A 279 -7.91 -7.05 -0.10
CA ILE A 279 -8.54 -6.95 -1.42
C ILE A 279 -7.68 -6.09 -2.33
N SER A 280 -7.37 -6.59 -3.51
CA SER A 280 -6.55 -5.90 -4.50
C SER A 280 -7.22 -5.89 -5.86
N PHE A 281 -7.56 -4.69 -6.33
CA PHE A 281 -7.97 -4.42 -7.71
C PHE A 281 -6.81 -3.75 -8.44
N LYS A 282 -6.33 -4.36 -9.52
CA LYS A 282 -5.24 -3.83 -10.35
C LYS A 282 -5.68 -3.71 -11.80
N SER A 283 -5.47 -2.54 -12.39
CA SER A 283 -5.86 -2.23 -13.76
C SER A 283 -7.35 -2.51 -14.05
N CYS A 284 -8.21 -2.41 -13.04
CA CYS A 284 -9.64 -2.71 -13.15
C CYS A 284 -10.43 -1.45 -13.54
N GLU A 285 -11.58 -1.67 -14.15
CA GLU A 285 -12.54 -0.62 -14.53
C GLU A 285 -13.86 -0.81 -13.78
N PHE A 286 -14.39 0.27 -13.21
CA PHE A 286 -15.66 0.28 -12.47
C PHE A 286 -16.64 1.24 -13.14
N ASN A 287 -17.78 0.72 -13.61
CA ASN A 287 -18.75 1.48 -14.39
C ASN A 287 -19.82 2.17 -13.54
N GLN A 288 -20.07 1.68 -12.33
CA GLN A 288 -21.01 2.27 -11.38
C GLN A 288 -20.29 2.87 -10.16
N VAL A 289 -21.09 3.51 -9.29
CA VAL A 289 -20.62 4.16 -8.07
C VAL A 289 -20.04 3.12 -7.10
N ILE A 290 -18.93 3.45 -6.45
CA ILE A 290 -18.42 2.70 -5.30
C ILE A 290 -18.61 3.55 -4.06
N ALA A 291 -19.39 3.06 -3.10
CA ALA A 291 -19.69 3.80 -1.89
C ALA A 291 -19.58 2.91 -0.65
N PHE A 292 -18.89 3.41 0.37
CA PHE A 292 -18.78 2.80 1.69
C PHE A 292 -19.06 3.86 2.75
N GLU A 293 -19.90 3.52 3.73
CA GLU A 293 -20.25 4.41 4.83
C GLU A 293 -20.04 3.71 6.18
N ASN A 294 -19.37 4.38 7.11
CA ASN A 294 -19.10 3.88 8.46
C ASN A 294 -18.37 2.52 8.51
N GLU A 295 -17.60 2.19 7.47
CA GLU A 295 -16.90 0.91 7.38
C GLU A 295 -15.47 0.95 7.91
N THR A 296 -15.02 -0.20 8.42
CA THR A 296 -13.61 -0.40 8.78
C THR A 296 -12.92 -1.22 7.71
N ILE A 297 -11.91 -0.64 7.07
CA ILE A 297 -11.23 -1.23 5.91
C ILE A 297 -9.81 -1.61 6.33
N LYS A 298 -9.54 -2.92 6.34
CA LYS A 298 -8.26 -3.45 6.82
C LYS A 298 -7.15 -3.31 5.78
N ASN A 299 -7.34 -3.87 4.59
CA ASN A 299 -6.39 -3.74 3.48
C ASN A 299 -7.12 -3.69 2.15
N LEU A 300 -7.06 -2.53 1.50
CA LEU A 300 -7.69 -2.28 0.20
C LEU A 300 -6.71 -1.61 -0.74
N THR A 301 -6.49 -2.24 -1.89
CA THR A 301 -5.63 -1.72 -2.95
C THR A 301 -6.44 -1.49 -4.22
N PHE A 302 -6.41 -0.25 -4.72
CA PHE A 302 -6.75 0.12 -6.09
C PHE A 302 -5.47 0.59 -6.79
N GLY A 303 -4.97 -0.20 -7.73
CA GLY A 303 -3.79 0.14 -8.52
C GLY A 303 -4.16 0.30 -9.98
N MET A 304 -3.80 1.41 -10.62
CA MET A 304 -4.05 1.64 -12.05
C MET A 304 -5.54 1.50 -12.45
N CYS A 305 -6.47 1.71 -11.52
CA CYS A 305 -7.90 1.51 -11.76
C CYS A 305 -8.56 2.74 -12.39
N ILE A 306 -9.65 2.52 -13.12
CA ILE A 306 -10.48 3.56 -13.73
C ILE A 306 -11.85 3.52 -13.06
N PHE A 307 -12.26 4.65 -12.47
CA PHE A 307 -13.59 4.83 -11.91
C PHE A 307 -14.39 5.77 -12.81
N ASN A 308 -15.41 5.23 -13.48
CA ASN A 308 -16.26 5.98 -14.41
C ASN A 308 -17.34 6.80 -13.70
N LYS A 309 -17.70 6.42 -12.48
CA LYS A 309 -18.64 7.13 -11.60
C LYS A 309 -17.98 7.51 -10.27
N GLY A 310 -18.75 8.16 -9.40
CA GLY A 310 -18.24 8.69 -8.15
C GLY A 310 -17.76 7.59 -7.20
N VAL A 311 -16.77 7.94 -6.37
CA VAL A 311 -16.21 7.05 -5.35
C VAL A 311 -16.32 7.72 -3.98
N TYR A 312 -17.00 7.08 -3.03
CA TYR A 312 -17.36 7.70 -1.76
C TYR A 312 -16.96 6.80 -0.58
N PHE A 313 -16.01 7.26 0.23
CA PHE A 313 -15.65 6.68 1.52
C PHE A 313 -16.01 7.67 2.62
N VAL A 314 -17.16 7.45 3.25
CA VAL A 314 -17.76 8.39 4.20
C VAL A 314 -17.63 7.82 5.62
N PHE A 315 -16.95 8.54 6.50
CA PHE A 315 -16.66 8.12 7.88
C PHE A 315 -15.98 6.74 7.99
N CYS A 316 -15.22 6.34 6.97
CA CYS A 316 -14.52 5.06 6.95
C CYS A 316 -13.25 5.11 7.80
N ASN A 317 -12.89 3.97 8.39
CA ASN A 317 -11.67 3.80 9.16
C ASN A 317 -10.69 2.89 8.42
N PHE A 318 -9.63 3.45 7.84
CA PHE A 318 -8.64 2.75 7.04
C PHE A 318 -7.43 2.31 7.88
N PHE A 319 -7.03 1.05 7.72
CA PHE A 319 -5.76 0.55 8.27
C PHE A 319 -4.65 0.55 7.22
N ASP A 320 -4.76 -0.19 6.12
CA ASP A 320 -3.81 -0.12 4.98
C ASP A 320 -4.59 0.17 3.69
N VAL A 321 -4.30 1.28 3.03
CA VAL A 321 -5.01 1.70 1.82
C VAL A 321 -4.04 2.26 0.78
N LYS A 322 -4.12 1.70 -0.43
CA LYS A 322 -3.23 2.03 -1.55
C LYS A 322 -4.08 2.32 -2.78
N ILE A 323 -4.11 3.57 -3.21
CA ILE A 323 -4.89 4.07 -4.34
C ILE A 323 -3.93 4.77 -5.31
N TYR A 324 -3.15 4.01 -6.06
CA TYR A 324 -2.07 4.55 -6.89
C TYR A 324 -2.39 4.46 -8.38
N SER A 325 -1.96 5.46 -9.15
CA SER A 325 -2.14 5.56 -10.59
C SER A 325 -3.60 5.42 -11.05
N CYS A 326 -4.57 5.75 -10.19
CA CYS A 326 -5.99 5.61 -10.50
C CYS A 326 -6.53 6.84 -11.23
N SER A 327 -7.51 6.67 -12.11
CA SER A 327 -8.23 7.75 -12.77
C SER A 327 -9.66 7.84 -12.25
N PHE A 328 -9.98 8.94 -11.58
CA PHE A 328 -11.33 9.26 -11.11
C PHE A 328 -11.99 10.21 -12.11
N ASN A 329 -12.96 9.71 -12.87
CA ASN A 329 -13.65 10.48 -13.91
C ASN A 329 -14.81 11.34 -13.36
N GLN A 330 -15.21 11.10 -12.12
CA GLN A 330 -16.28 11.77 -11.39
C GLN A 330 -15.79 12.06 -9.95
N PRO A 331 -16.55 12.80 -9.12
CA PRO A 331 -16.09 13.19 -7.79
C PRO A 331 -15.68 12.01 -6.91
N ALA A 332 -14.60 12.20 -6.15
CA ALA A 332 -14.14 11.26 -5.13
C ALA A 332 -14.27 11.90 -3.73
N SER A 333 -14.72 11.15 -2.73
CA SER A 333 -14.90 11.66 -1.37
C SER A 333 -14.28 10.73 -0.34
N PHE A 334 -13.55 11.30 0.60
CA PHE A 334 -13.03 10.64 1.79
C PHE A 334 -13.52 11.34 3.07
N TYR A 335 -14.70 11.97 2.99
CA TYR A 335 -15.25 12.82 4.03
C TYR A 335 -15.31 12.12 5.39
N GLY A 336 -14.77 12.77 6.43
CA GLY A 336 -14.80 12.28 7.81
C GLY A 336 -14.00 10.99 8.07
N SER A 337 -13.26 10.48 7.07
CA SER A 337 -12.55 9.21 7.17
C SER A 337 -11.25 9.34 7.98
N THR A 338 -10.81 8.24 8.59
CA THR A 338 -9.58 8.17 9.39
C THR A 338 -8.57 7.23 8.73
N PHE A 339 -7.32 7.67 8.56
CA PHE A 339 -6.20 6.86 8.07
C PHE A 339 -5.25 6.51 9.22
N ASN A 340 -5.20 5.23 9.61
CA ASN A 340 -4.32 4.75 10.68
C ASN A 340 -2.91 4.41 10.21
N MET A 341 -2.73 4.03 8.94
CA MET A 341 -1.43 4.01 8.27
C MET A 341 -1.36 5.10 7.20
N VAL A 342 -0.19 5.22 6.60
CA VAL A 342 0.10 6.19 5.55
C VAL A 342 -0.71 5.85 4.30
N PRO A 343 -1.66 6.69 3.87
CA PRO A 343 -2.35 6.47 2.61
C PRO A 343 -1.42 6.73 1.43
N ASN A 344 -1.48 5.88 0.42
CA ASN A 344 -0.76 6.10 -0.85
C ASN A 344 -1.76 6.50 -1.94
N PHE A 345 -1.62 7.72 -2.47
CA PHE A 345 -2.43 8.26 -3.58
C PHE A 345 -1.58 8.63 -4.81
N SER A 346 -0.40 8.01 -4.95
CA SER A 346 0.60 8.46 -5.90
C SER A 346 0.11 8.36 -7.34
N GLN A 347 0.36 9.39 -8.14
CA GLN A 347 0.01 9.43 -9.57
C GLN A 347 -1.49 9.25 -9.87
N SER A 348 -2.36 9.35 -8.87
CA SER A 348 -3.81 9.31 -9.07
C SER A 348 -4.31 10.64 -9.62
N ILE A 349 -5.19 10.58 -10.62
CA ILE A 349 -5.74 11.71 -11.35
C ILE A 349 -7.20 11.88 -10.95
N PHE A 350 -7.52 13.04 -10.38
CA PHE A 350 -8.88 13.45 -10.07
C PHE A 350 -9.33 14.45 -11.14
N LYS A 351 -10.19 14.03 -12.07
CA LYS A 351 -10.69 14.90 -13.15
C LYS A 351 -11.75 15.88 -12.65
N ASP A 352 -12.47 15.51 -11.60
CA ASP A 352 -13.42 16.35 -10.88
C ASP A 352 -12.90 16.63 -9.45
N SER A 353 -13.73 17.26 -8.62
CA SER A 353 -13.45 17.57 -7.23
C SER A 353 -13.19 16.34 -6.36
N ILE A 354 -12.28 16.49 -5.39
CA ILE A 354 -12.03 15.52 -4.34
C ILE A 354 -12.40 16.14 -2.98
N ASN A 355 -13.29 15.50 -2.24
CA ASN A 355 -13.67 15.94 -0.90
C ASN A 355 -12.79 15.28 0.16
N LEU A 356 -11.98 16.09 0.83
CA LEU A 356 -11.04 15.68 1.88
C LEU A 356 -11.38 16.27 3.26
N VAL A 357 -12.59 16.81 3.44
CA VAL A 357 -12.98 17.52 4.67
C VAL A 357 -13.09 16.54 5.84
N ASN A 358 -12.61 16.96 7.02
CA ASN A 358 -12.65 16.20 8.27
C ASN A 358 -11.88 14.88 8.26
N ILE A 359 -10.85 14.77 7.41
CA ILE A 359 -9.96 13.60 7.43
C ILE A 359 -9.08 13.63 8.67
N LYS A 360 -8.93 12.47 9.31
CA LYS A 360 -8.01 12.27 10.44
C LYS A 360 -6.87 11.34 10.03
N THR A 361 -5.66 11.62 10.51
CA THR A 361 -4.46 10.82 10.22
C THR A 361 -3.73 10.47 11.51
N ASN A 362 -3.55 9.17 11.77
CA ASN A 362 -2.94 8.67 13.01
C ASN A 362 -1.51 8.12 12.78
N PHE A 363 -0.73 8.76 11.90
CA PHE A 363 0.66 8.39 11.63
C PHE A 363 1.63 9.57 11.75
N GLY A 364 2.87 9.26 12.13
CA GLY A 364 3.97 10.22 12.28
C GLY A 364 5.16 9.90 11.38
N PHE A 365 6.27 10.61 11.60
CA PHE A 365 7.49 10.48 10.78
C PHE A 365 8.04 9.04 10.74
N GLU A 366 8.05 8.33 11.87
CA GLU A 366 8.62 6.98 11.95
C GLU A 366 7.79 5.96 11.18
N ILE A 367 6.45 6.01 11.32
CA ILE A 367 5.54 5.15 10.55
C ILE A 367 5.70 5.44 9.06
N LEU A 368 5.72 6.71 8.64
CA LEU A 368 5.98 7.10 7.25
C LEU A 368 7.30 6.55 6.72
N ASN A 369 8.38 6.71 7.48
CA ASN A 369 9.69 6.24 7.08
C ASN A 369 9.74 4.70 6.93
N ASN A 370 9.11 3.98 7.86
CA ASN A 370 9.03 2.51 7.80
C ASN A 370 8.13 2.03 6.65
N THR A 371 7.00 2.71 6.39
CA THR A 371 6.14 2.38 5.25
C THR A 371 6.90 2.51 3.94
N ILE A 372 7.67 3.59 3.77
CA ILE A 372 8.52 3.81 2.58
C ILE A 372 9.59 2.72 2.45
N ASP A 373 10.20 2.29 3.57
CA ASP A 373 11.24 1.25 3.58
C ASP A 373 10.70 -0.14 3.17
N ASN A 374 9.41 -0.38 3.35
CA ASN A 374 8.76 -1.64 3.01
C ASN A 374 8.19 -1.69 1.58
N ILE A 375 8.37 -0.64 0.78
CA ILE A 375 7.97 -0.64 -0.63
C ILE A 375 9.07 -1.26 -1.47
N ASP A 376 8.69 -2.22 -2.32
CA ASP A 376 9.57 -2.82 -3.33
C ASP A 376 9.80 -1.85 -4.51
N LYS A 377 10.46 -0.72 -4.23
CA LYS A 377 10.77 0.37 -5.17
C LYS A 377 12.00 1.15 -4.68
N PRO A 378 12.83 1.76 -5.55
CA PRO A 378 13.88 2.67 -5.12
C PRO A 378 13.34 3.73 -4.15
N ARG A 379 14.05 3.91 -3.02
CA ARG A 379 13.56 4.71 -1.89
C ARG A 379 13.30 6.16 -2.28
N ASP A 380 14.13 6.74 -3.14
CA ASP A 380 13.96 8.09 -3.67
C ASP A 380 12.67 8.23 -4.48
N GLU A 381 12.35 7.26 -5.33
CA GLU A 381 11.10 7.27 -6.08
C GLU A 381 9.88 7.04 -5.17
N ALA A 382 9.94 6.09 -4.24
CA ALA A 382 8.87 5.83 -3.27
C ALA A 382 8.56 7.06 -2.41
N VAL A 383 9.59 7.77 -1.94
CA VAL A 383 9.42 9.03 -1.20
C VAL A 383 8.73 10.09 -2.06
N ASN A 384 9.11 10.19 -3.33
CA ASN A 384 8.54 11.18 -4.25
C ASN A 384 7.06 10.90 -4.53
N ASP A 385 6.67 9.63 -4.66
CA ASP A 385 5.29 9.19 -4.84
C ASP A 385 4.38 9.58 -3.65
N PHE A 386 4.82 9.35 -2.41
CA PHE A 386 4.09 9.81 -1.23
C PHE A 386 4.05 11.33 -1.13
N ARG A 387 5.17 11.99 -1.45
CA ARG A 387 5.25 13.46 -1.43
C ARG A 387 4.25 14.08 -2.39
N ASP A 388 4.11 13.50 -3.58
CA ASP A 388 3.12 13.91 -4.57
C ASP A 388 1.68 13.75 -4.05
N SER A 389 1.38 12.60 -3.43
CA SER A 389 0.09 12.34 -2.79
C SER A 389 -0.30 13.45 -1.79
N PHE A 390 0.60 13.76 -0.85
CA PHE A 390 0.34 14.79 0.16
C PHE A 390 0.30 16.19 -0.42
N ARG A 391 1.05 16.46 -1.49
CA ARG A 391 1.00 17.73 -2.21
C ARG A 391 -0.38 17.96 -2.83
N ASN A 392 -0.95 16.94 -3.47
CA ASN A 392 -2.29 17.00 -4.09
C ASN A 392 -3.39 17.19 -3.05
N PHE A 393 -3.29 16.49 -1.90
CA PHE A 393 -4.25 16.65 -0.81
C PHE A 393 -4.19 18.05 -0.21
N LYS A 394 -2.97 18.55 0.06
CA LYS A 394 -2.74 19.91 0.54
C LYS A 394 -3.32 20.96 -0.43
N SER A 395 -3.04 20.87 -1.73
CA SER A 395 -3.54 21.86 -2.69
C SER A 395 -5.06 21.86 -2.80
N THR A 396 -5.69 20.69 -2.71
CA THR A 396 -7.15 20.57 -2.71
C THR A 396 -7.74 21.22 -1.46
N LEU A 397 -7.23 20.87 -0.27
CA LEU A 397 -7.73 21.44 0.99
C LEU A 397 -7.56 22.96 1.08
N ILE A 398 -6.48 23.51 0.49
CA ILE A 398 -6.30 24.97 0.35
C ILE A 398 -7.40 25.58 -0.53
N LYS A 399 -7.75 24.93 -1.65
CA LYS A 399 -8.82 25.38 -2.55
C LYS A 399 -10.18 25.40 -1.84
N ASP A 400 -10.41 24.45 -0.93
CA ASP A 400 -11.65 24.33 -0.17
C ASP A 400 -11.68 25.20 1.11
N ASN A 401 -10.70 26.10 1.29
CA ASN A 401 -10.52 26.93 2.49
C ASN A 401 -10.33 26.15 3.81
N ASN A 402 -9.93 24.88 3.74
CA ASN A 402 -9.63 24.05 4.91
C ASN A 402 -8.13 24.10 5.26
N LEU A 403 -7.71 25.21 5.86
CA LEU A 403 -6.30 25.49 6.16
C LEU A 403 -5.71 24.57 7.24
N LEU A 404 -6.53 24.10 8.18
CA LEU A 404 -6.07 23.24 9.28
C LEU A 404 -5.65 21.87 8.75
N ASP A 405 -6.53 21.20 8.00
CA ASP A 405 -6.23 19.90 7.41
C ASP A 405 -5.12 20.01 6.35
N ALA A 406 -5.10 21.10 5.57
CA ALA A 406 -4.01 21.37 4.64
C ALA A 406 -2.64 21.48 5.34
N SER A 407 -2.60 22.03 6.55
CA SER A 407 -1.37 22.12 7.36
C SER A 407 -0.84 20.73 7.74
N ASN A 408 -1.73 19.80 8.09
CA ASN A 408 -1.36 18.41 8.40
C ASN A 408 -0.73 17.71 7.19
N PHE A 409 -1.33 17.82 6.00
CA PHE A 409 -0.74 17.22 4.80
C PHE A 409 0.55 17.92 4.35
N HIS A 410 0.69 19.22 4.60
CA HIS A 410 1.95 19.91 4.39
C HIS A 410 3.07 19.41 5.32
N LYS A 411 2.75 19.07 6.57
CA LYS A 411 3.72 18.41 7.48
C LYS A 411 4.21 17.09 6.90
N TYR A 412 3.32 16.27 6.35
CA TYR A 412 3.70 14.99 5.73
C TYR A 412 4.54 15.19 4.45
N GLU A 413 4.24 16.20 3.63
CA GLU A 413 5.09 16.60 2.51
C GLU A 413 6.52 16.96 2.95
N LEU A 414 6.67 17.67 4.08
CA LEU A 414 7.98 18.02 4.65
C LEU A 414 8.72 16.79 5.20
N TYR A 415 8.02 15.83 5.80
CA TYR A 415 8.61 14.55 6.19
C TYR A 415 9.18 13.81 5.00
N CYS A 416 8.43 13.71 3.90
CA CYS A 416 8.93 13.12 2.67
C CYS A 416 10.19 13.87 2.18
N LYS A 417 10.18 15.20 2.16
CA LYS A 417 11.36 15.99 1.76
C LYS A 417 12.59 15.74 2.66
N GLU A 418 12.41 15.58 3.98
CA GLU A 418 13.52 15.21 4.89
C GLU A 418 14.10 13.83 4.54
N ILE A 419 13.24 12.86 4.23
CA ILE A 419 13.64 11.49 3.85
C ILE A 419 14.33 11.50 2.47
N GLU A 420 13.79 12.25 1.51
CA GLU A 420 14.35 12.45 0.17
C GLU A 420 15.80 12.94 0.25
N LEU A 421 16.06 14.02 1.01
CA LEU A 421 17.40 14.59 1.20
C LEU A 421 18.36 13.68 1.96
N LYS A 422 17.85 12.75 2.78
CA LYS A 422 18.70 11.72 3.41
C LYS A 422 19.25 10.75 2.38
N ASN A 423 18.47 10.39 1.36
CA ASN A 423 18.81 9.34 0.40
C ASN A 423 19.32 9.86 -0.95
N LYS A 424 19.18 11.16 -1.23
CA LYS A 424 19.70 11.80 -2.45
C LYS A 424 21.20 11.54 -2.64
N LYS A 425 21.59 11.06 -3.83
CA LYS A 425 22.99 10.91 -4.28
C LYS A 425 23.54 12.26 -4.76
N GLY A 426 24.81 12.57 -4.47
CA GLY A 426 25.46 13.82 -4.90
C GLY A 426 24.89 15.08 -4.23
N LYS A 427 25.06 15.21 -2.92
CA LYS A 427 24.45 16.31 -2.13
C LYS A 427 25.21 17.62 -2.31
N THR A 428 24.49 18.69 -2.65
CA THR A 428 25.03 20.05 -2.62
C THR A 428 25.09 20.58 -1.18
N LEU A 429 25.88 21.63 -0.94
CA LEU A 429 25.88 22.32 0.38
C LEU A 429 24.47 22.78 0.77
N LYS A 430 23.68 23.27 -0.21
CA LYS A 430 22.28 23.65 0.00
C LYS A 430 21.44 22.46 0.48
N ASP A 431 21.59 21.28 -0.15
CA ASP A 431 20.84 20.08 0.26
C ASP A 431 21.19 19.64 1.69
N ILE A 432 22.47 19.79 2.09
CA ILE A 432 22.93 19.49 3.45
C ILE A 432 22.29 20.46 4.44
N VAL A 433 22.31 21.76 4.15
CA VAL A 433 21.69 22.80 5.00
C VAL A 433 20.18 22.59 5.10
N ASP A 434 19.49 22.39 3.99
CA ASP A 434 18.05 22.15 3.93
C ASP A 434 17.66 20.90 4.76
N LYS A 435 18.44 19.82 4.67
CA LYS A 435 18.21 18.61 5.45
C LYS A 435 18.29 18.89 6.95
N TRP A 436 19.33 19.57 7.40
CA TRP A 436 19.50 19.90 8.81
C TRP A 436 18.42 20.87 9.29
N GLN A 437 18.06 21.85 8.45
CA GLN A 437 16.95 22.75 8.74
C GLN A 437 15.65 21.98 8.94
N LEU A 438 15.29 21.05 8.05
CA LEU A 438 14.10 20.20 8.21
C LEU A 438 14.17 19.33 9.46
N PHE A 439 15.32 18.72 9.75
CA PHE A 439 15.51 17.93 10.96
C PHE A 439 15.27 18.73 12.24
N PHE A 440 15.90 19.90 12.36
CA PHE A 440 15.66 20.82 13.48
C PHE A 440 14.20 21.24 13.52
N TYR A 441 13.62 21.53 12.36
CA TYR A 441 12.24 21.99 12.27
C TYR A 441 11.22 20.95 12.76
N ARG A 442 11.44 19.67 12.46
CA ARG A 442 10.61 18.56 12.99
C ARG A 442 10.79 18.39 14.50
N LYS A 443 12.03 18.40 14.99
CA LYS A 443 12.31 18.20 16.41
C LYS A 443 11.87 19.36 17.29
N LEU A 444 11.90 20.58 16.77
CA LEU A 444 11.52 21.78 17.51
C LEU A 444 9.99 21.98 17.57
N CYS A 445 9.25 21.73 16.48
CA CYS A 445 7.84 22.11 16.35
C CYS A 445 6.92 21.11 15.62
N ASP A 446 7.41 19.90 15.30
CA ASP A 446 6.71 18.92 14.46
C ASP A 446 6.26 19.52 13.10
N HIS A 447 7.09 20.38 12.49
CA HIS A 447 6.76 21.11 11.28
C HIS A 447 5.41 21.84 11.33
N HIS A 448 5.27 22.80 12.27
CA HIS A 448 4.11 23.67 12.48
C HIS A 448 2.94 23.12 13.32
N THR A 449 2.88 21.82 13.66
CA THR A 449 1.68 21.30 14.33
C THR A 449 1.71 21.36 15.85
N ASP A 450 2.87 21.59 16.48
CA ASP A 450 2.99 21.54 17.94
C ASP A 450 3.66 22.80 18.53
N LEU A 451 2.82 23.75 18.96
CA LEU A 451 3.25 24.99 19.60
C LEU A 451 3.89 24.75 20.98
N LEU A 452 3.34 23.80 21.76
CA LEU A 452 3.84 23.46 23.09
C LEU A 452 5.26 22.89 22.99
N LYS A 453 5.54 22.08 21.97
CA LYS A 453 6.88 21.56 21.69
C LYS A 453 7.90 22.68 21.48
N VAL A 454 7.52 23.75 20.77
CA VAL A 454 8.40 24.92 20.59
C VAL A 454 8.68 25.62 21.91
N PHE A 455 7.62 25.86 22.69
CA PHE A 455 7.74 26.53 23.98
C PHE A 455 8.59 25.73 24.97
N HIS A 456 8.38 24.42 25.06
CA HIS A 456 9.21 23.54 25.89
C HIS A 456 10.69 23.59 25.49
N ASN A 457 10.99 23.59 24.19
CA ASN A 457 12.37 23.68 23.72
C ASN A 457 12.98 25.06 24.03
N LEU A 458 12.20 26.14 23.98
CA LEU A 458 12.66 27.48 24.41
C LEU A 458 13.07 27.47 25.89
N LEU A 459 12.23 26.94 26.77
CA LEU A 459 12.52 26.82 28.21
C LEU A 459 13.76 26.00 28.49
N ILE A 460 13.96 24.90 27.75
CA ILE A 460 15.15 24.04 27.90
C ILE A 460 16.42 24.83 27.56
N ILE A 461 16.44 25.60 26.46
CA ILE A 461 17.63 26.40 26.09
C ILE A 461 17.93 27.44 27.19
N ILE A 462 16.90 28.13 27.68
CA ILE A 462 17.05 29.13 28.75
C ILE A 462 17.62 28.50 30.02
N MET A 463 17.08 27.36 30.43
CA MET A 463 17.58 26.62 31.60
C MET A 463 19.05 26.22 31.41
N LEU A 464 19.40 25.62 30.27
CA LEU A 464 20.79 25.20 30.00
C LEU A 464 21.74 26.39 30.06
N PHE A 465 21.39 27.50 29.42
CA PHE A 465 22.23 28.69 29.42
C PHE A 465 22.43 29.25 30.83
N SER A 466 21.35 29.25 31.63
CA SER A 466 21.38 29.72 33.02
C SER A 466 22.28 28.85 33.91
N VAL A 467 22.20 27.52 33.76
CA VAL A 467 23.04 26.57 34.50
C VAL A 467 24.51 26.75 34.13
N PHE A 468 24.84 26.81 32.83
CA PHE A 468 26.22 27.04 32.38
C PHE A 468 26.75 28.40 32.83
N SER A 469 25.93 29.45 32.75
CA SER A 469 26.31 30.80 33.19
C SER A 469 26.55 30.87 34.70
N PHE A 470 25.72 30.22 35.52
CA PHE A 470 25.89 30.18 36.97
C PHE A 470 27.16 29.42 37.38
N VAL A 471 27.42 28.29 36.72
CA VAL A 471 28.66 27.52 36.91
C VAL A 471 29.86 28.39 36.57
N LEU A 472 29.85 29.10 35.43
CA LEU A 472 30.93 30.02 35.04
C LEU A 472 31.08 31.23 35.98
N ASP A 473 29.99 31.79 36.50
CA ASP A 473 30.02 32.95 37.41
C ASP A 473 30.57 32.59 38.80
N LYS A 474 30.30 31.37 39.29
CA LYS A 474 30.91 30.80 40.50
C LYS A 474 32.44 30.62 40.38
N PHE A 475 32.99 30.65 39.17
CA PHE A 475 34.42 30.60 38.89
C PHE A 475 35.08 31.98 38.74
N LYS A 476 34.37 33.09 39.07
CA LYS A 476 35.00 34.42 39.22
C LYS A 476 36.22 34.34 40.14
N GLN A 477 37.38 34.79 39.64
CA GLN A 477 38.54 35.05 40.51
C GLN A 477 38.12 36.01 41.64
N PRO A 478 38.67 35.86 42.87
CA PRO A 478 38.54 36.91 43.86
C PRO A 478 39.11 38.22 43.29
N SER A 479 38.43 39.33 43.54
CA SER A 479 38.90 40.66 43.18
C SER A 479 40.34 40.83 43.65
N ILE A 480 41.24 41.21 42.74
CA ILE A 480 42.61 41.61 43.09
C ILE A 480 42.49 42.82 44.03
N GLU A 481 42.62 42.57 45.32
CA GLU A 481 42.86 43.62 46.32
C GLU A 481 44.15 44.33 45.92
N ASN A 482 44.06 45.66 45.86
CA ASN A 482 45.15 46.57 45.53
C ASN A 482 46.44 46.24 46.30
N ASN A 483 47.38 45.60 45.63
CA ASN A 483 48.79 45.64 46.03
C ASN A 483 49.61 46.29 44.91
N ALA A 484 49.20 47.52 44.52
CA ALA A 484 50.09 48.44 43.84
C ALA A 484 51.14 48.91 44.87
N LYS A 485 52.33 48.34 44.76
CA LYS A 485 53.52 48.73 45.52
C LYS A 485 53.92 50.15 45.09
N TYR A 486 53.45 51.17 45.80
CA TYR A 486 53.89 52.55 45.58
C TYR A 486 55.35 52.71 46.03
N HIS A 487 56.23 53.10 45.11
CA HIS A 487 57.50 53.73 45.50
C HIS A 487 57.23 55.22 45.71
N ILE A 488 57.14 55.62 46.97
CA ILE A 488 57.16 57.03 47.36
C ILE A 488 58.63 57.45 47.39
N VAL A 489 59.03 58.34 46.50
CA VAL A 489 60.21 59.17 46.70
C VAL A 489 59.69 60.52 47.19
N GLN A 490 59.94 60.83 48.46
CA GLN A 490 59.76 62.18 48.98
C GLN A 490 60.92 63.06 48.49
N VAL A 491 60.60 64.15 47.81
CA VAL A 491 61.46 65.33 47.69
C VAL A 491 60.61 66.53 48.06
N ASP A 492 61.09 67.32 49.01
CA ASP A 492 60.41 68.46 49.60
C ASP A 492 60.01 69.52 48.57
N THR A 493 58.71 69.68 48.36
CA THR A 493 57.91 70.93 48.41
C THR A 493 56.55 70.61 47.78
N ASN A 494 55.49 71.08 48.43
CA ASN A 494 54.09 70.72 48.16
C ASN A 494 53.69 70.89 46.69
N GLU A 495 53.66 69.79 45.92
CA GLU A 495 52.71 69.44 44.85
C GLU A 495 53.24 68.21 44.07
N SER A 496 52.53 67.08 44.10
CA SER A 496 52.80 65.93 43.22
C SER A 496 51.75 65.86 42.10
N TYR A 497 52.19 66.16 40.88
CA TYR A 497 51.38 66.02 39.67
C TYR A 497 51.35 64.56 39.23
N ILE A 498 50.14 63.97 39.13
CA ILE A 498 49.92 62.69 38.45
C ILE A 498 49.80 62.98 36.95
N PHE A 499 50.86 62.73 36.17
CA PHE A 499 50.75 62.65 34.72
C PHE A 499 50.05 61.34 34.34
N LYS A 500 48.80 61.45 33.86
CA LYS A 500 48.13 60.37 33.14
C LYS A 500 48.45 60.52 31.67
N GLU A 501 49.43 59.76 31.17
CA GLU A 501 49.76 59.76 29.75
C GLU A 501 48.69 58.97 28.98
N HIS A 502 47.85 59.71 28.26
CA HIS A 502 46.98 59.16 27.23
C HIS A 502 47.84 58.80 26.01
N ASN A 503 47.78 57.55 25.53
CA ASN A 503 48.12 57.27 24.14
C ASN A 503 47.30 56.13 23.52
N LYS A 504 46.48 56.55 22.54
CA LYS A 504 46.05 55.93 21.27
C LYS A 504 45.53 54.48 21.22
N THR A 505 44.25 54.42 20.90
CA THR A 505 43.51 53.40 20.14
C THR A 505 44.29 52.76 18.98
N THR A 506 44.58 51.48 19.16
CA THR A 506 44.42 50.42 18.15
C THR A 506 44.09 49.15 18.94
N TYR A 507 42.88 48.60 18.78
CA TYR A 507 42.52 47.32 19.41
C TYR A 507 43.31 46.18 18.74
N ASN A 508 44.54 45.97 19.21
CA ASN A 508 45.25 44.72 19.00
C ASN A 508 44.66 43.71 19.99
N PHE A 509 43.92 42.73 19.46
CA PHE A 509 43.30 41.60 20.16
C PHE A 509 44.33 40.68 20.89
N LEU A 510 45.59 41.09 20.98
CA LEU A 510 46.73 40.22 21.28
C LEU A 510 47.82 40.85 22.18
N SER A 511 47.56 41.97 22.86
CA SER A 511 48.58 42.62 23.73
C SER A 511 48.10 42.84 25.18
N LEU A 512 47.51 41.83 25.80
CA LEU A 512 47.50 41.75 27.26
C LEU A 512 48.81 41.10 27.72
N ASN A 513 49.34 41.55 28.85
CA ASN A 513 50.56 41.02 29.45
C ASN A 513 50.27 39.62 30.01
N ILE A 514 50.27 38.65 29.08
CA ILE A 514 49.74 37.28 29.17
C ILE A 514 50.44 36.45 30.26
N GLU A 515 51.69 36.72 30.61
CA GLU A 515 52.49 35.75 31.35
C GLU A 515 52.15 35.65 32.86
N GLN A 516 51.63 36.72 33.46
CA GLN A 516 51.32 36.76 34.89
C GLN A 516 49.82 36.48 35.18
N GLU A 517 48.92 36.82 34.24
CA GLU A 517 47.51 36.42 34.30
C GLU A 517 47.33 34.91 34.00
N PHE A 518 48.11 34.34 33.06
CA PHE A 518 48.03 32.92 32.74
C PHE A 518 48.59 32.02 33.85
N LYS A 519 49.62 32.43 34.59
CA LYS A 519 50.21 31.57 35.64
C LYS A 519 49.24 31.26 36.79
N ASN A 520 48.40 32.22 37.16
CA ASN A 520 47.35 32.03 38.17
C ASN A 520 46.09 31.39 37.59
N LEU A 521 45.77 31.69 36.33
CA LEU A 521 44.63 31.08 35.63
C LEU A 521 44.88 29.60 35.32
N ASP A 522 46.09 29.20 34.92
CA ASP A 522 46.50 27.82 34.64
C ASP A 522 46.48 26.94 35.90
N ASN A 523 46.81 27.51 37.08
CA ASN A 523 46.78 26.76 38.34
C ASN A 523 45.34 26.59 38.88
N LEU A 524 44.44 27.53 38.59
CA LEU A 524 43.01 27.43 38.91
C LEU A 524 42.27 26.54 37.89
N LEU A 525 42.59 26.70 36.60
CA LEU A 525 42.10 25.87 35.49
C LEU A 525 42.54 24.43 35.69
N SER A 526 43.79 24.10 35.97
CA SER A 526 44.22 22.70 36.11
C SER A 526 43.45 21.89 37.17
N LYS A 527 43.08 22.50 38.31
CA LYS A 527 42.20 21.85 39.30
C LYS A 527 40.74 21.78 38.84
N THR A 528 40.22 22.84 38.23
CA THR A 528 38.81 22.91 37.78
C THR A 528 38.54 22.15 36.47
N GLU A 529 39.53 22.04 35.59
CA GLU A 529 39.58 21.20 34.39
C GLU A 529 39.46 19.73 34.74
N ILE A 530 40.07 19.28 35.84
CA ILE A 530 39.91 17.91 36.31
C ILE A 530 38.47 17.68 36.80
N TYR A 531 37.89 18.55 37.64
CA TYR A 531 36.50 18.35 38.10
C TYR A 531 35.46 18.54 37.00
N PHE A 532 35.68 19.49 36.07
CA PHE A 532 34.80 19.73 34.94
C PHE A 532 34.90 18.60 33.91
N SER A 533 36.11 18.12 33.60
CA SER A 533 36.30 16.94 32.73
C SER A 533 35.76 15.67 33.37
N LEU A 534 35.87 15.50 34.69
CA LEU A 534 35.30 14.36 35.42
C LEU A 534 33.76 14.43 35.43
N GLY A 535 33.18 15.60 35.69
CA GLY A 535 31.74 15.85 35.62
C GLY A 535 31.19 15.70 34.19
N PHE A 536 31.97 16.12 33.19
CA PHE A 536 31.68 15.93 31.76
C PHE A 536 31.71 14.46 31.37
N VAL A 537 32.74 13.72 31.77
CA VAL A 537 32.81 12.27 31.56
C VAL A 537 31.65 11.60 32.27
N LEU A 538 31.31 11.96 33.51
CA LEU A 538 30.15 11.43 34.22
C LEU A 538 28.83 11.73 33.51
N LEU A 539 28.64 12.97 33.03
CA LEU A 539 27.44 13.39 32.30
C LEU A 539 27.33 12.64 30.98
N VAL A 540 28.40 12.57 30.18
CA VAL A 540 28.46 11.84 28.90
C VAL A 540 28.24 10.34 29.13
N THR A 541 28.77 9.77 30.22
CA THR A 541 28.61 8.35 30.57
C THR A 541 27.19 8.06 31.05
N PHE A 542 26.61 8.91 31.91
CA PHE A 542 25.21 8.83 32.34
C PHE A 542 24.25 8.96 31.14
N VAL A 543 24.54 9.89 30.24
CA VAL A 543 23.83 10.11 28.98
C VAL A 543 23.93 8.89 28.04
N ALA A 544 25.11 8.30 27.89
CA ALA A 544 25.32 7.10 27.10
C ALA A 544 24.62 5.87 27.71
N LEU A 545 24.55 5.78 29.03
CA LEU A 545 23.82 4.73 29.77
C LEU A 545 22.30 4.82 29.59
N LEU A 546 21.74 6.02 29.42
CA LEU A 546 20.30 6.22 29.17
C LEU A 546 19.84 5.73 27.78
N ASN A 547 20.74 5.57 26.79
CA ASN A 547 20.33 5.10 25.46
C ASN A 547 21.49 4.52 24.61
N LYS A 548 21.43 3.22 24.31
CA LYS A 548 22.44 2.46 23.52
C LYS A 548 22.79 3.08 22.16
N LYS A 549 21.87 3.80 21.51
CA LYS A 549 22.10 4.44 20.19
C LYS A 549 23.13 5.58 20.25
N TYR A 550 23.36 6.16 21.43
CA TYR A 550 24.24 7.32 21.62
C TYR A 550 25.58 6.96 22.27
N LEU A 551 25.93 5.68 22.31
CA LEU A 551 27.19 5.19 22.87
C LEU A 551 28.44 5.80 22.19
N TRP A 552 28.33 6.19 20.92
CA TRP A 552 29.40 6.88 20.19
C TRP A 552 29.79 8.24 20.80
N PHE A 553 28.95 8.86 21.65
CA PHE A 553 29.34 10.07 22.37
C PHE A 553 30.48 9.82 23.38
N LEU A 554 30.74 8.57 23.78
CA LEU A 554 31.97 8.22 24.52
C LEU A 554 33.26 8.46 23.70
N LEU A 555 33.18 8.69 22.38
CA LEU A 555 34.33 9.12 21.57
C LEU A 555 34.64 10.61 21.68
N MET A 556 33.74 11.46 22.19
CA MET A 556 34.01 12.90 22.33
C MET A 556 35.24 13.19 23.21
N PRO A 557 35.44 12.51 24.37
CA PRO A 557 36.67 12.59 25.13
C PRO A 557 37.94 12.21 24.33
N LEU A 558 37.85 11.23 23.43
CA LEU A 558 38.96 10.83 22.55
C LEU A 558 39.30 11.92 21.52
N PHE A 559 38.30 12.62 20.99
CA PHE A 559 38.51 13.77 20.09
C PHE A 559 39.26 14.92 20.80
N VAL A 560 38.91 15.21 22.07
CA VAL A 560 39.64 16.21 22.88
C VAL A 560 41.11 15.81 23.05
N GLY A 561 41.39 14.52 23.25
CA GLY A 561 42.76 13.98 23.29
C GLY A 561 43.53 14.14 21.98
N VAL A 562 42.88 13.96 20.82
CA VAL A 562 43.52 14.18 19.51
C VAL A 562 43.82 15.66 19.26
N VAL A 563 42.91 16.57 19.63
CA VAL A 563 43.12 18.03 19.52
C VAL A 563 44.26 18.50 20.43
N TYR A 564 44.42 17.88 21.60
CA TYR A 564 45.54 18.12 22.51
C TYR A 564 46.90 17.78 21.87
N CYS A 565 46.98 16.72 21.07
CA CYS A 565 48.21 16.34 20.36
C CYS A 565 48.61 17.31 19.23
N ILE A 566 47.71 18.20 18.78
CA ILE A 566 47.96 19.15 17.68
C ILE A 566 48.62 20.45 18.19
N GLY A 567 48.78 20.63 19.52
CA GLY A 567 49.56 21.72 20.11
C GLY A 567 48.82 23.05 20.25
N PHE A 568 47.48 23.04 20.23
CA PHE A 568 46.69 24.23 20.58
C PHE A 568 46.84 24.58 22.08
N PRO A 569 46.80 25.86 22.47
CA PRO A 569 46.86 26.24 23.88
C PRO A 569 45.65 25.68 24.65
N MET A 570 45.90 25.15 25.85
CA MET A 570 44.90 24.43 26.64
C MET A 570 43.62 25.23 26.89
N SER A 571 43.76 26.55 27.09
CA SER A 571 42.63 27.46 27.28
C SER A 571 41.69 27.52 26.07
N PHE A 572 42.20 27.53 24.83
CA PHE A 572 41.35 27.55 23.63
C PHE A 572 40.57 26.24 23.47
N ILE A 573 41.21 25.12 23.77
CA ILE A 573 40.58 23.80 23.71
C ILE A 573 39.43 23.73 24.73
N THR A 574 39.66 24.16 25.98
CA THR A 574 38.62 24.14 27.01
C THR A 574 37.44 25.05 26.67
N HIS A 575 37.69 26.25 26.13
CA HIS A 575 36.62 27.15 25.67
C HIS A 575 35.76 26.50 24.57
N PHE A 576 36.40 25.89 23.57
CA PHE A 576 35.70 25.23 22.46
C PHE A 576 34.90 24.02 22.93
N VAL A 577 35.46 23.21 23.83
CA VAL A 577 34.79 22.03 24.40
C VAL A 577 33.55 22.43 25.19
N ILE A 578 33.60 23.50 25.99
CA ILE A 578 32.45 23.99 26.77
C ILE A 578 31.31 24.45 25.85
N ILE A 579 31.63 25.17 24.76
CA ILE A 579 30.64 25.63 23.78
C ILE A 579 29.99 24.45 23.05
N ILE A 580 30.80 23.49 22.58
CA ILE A 580 30.30 22.28 21.94
C ILE A 580 29.42 21.51 22.91
N LEU A 581 29.84 21.36 24.16
CA LEU A 581 29.08 20.65 25.18
C LEU A 581 27.70 21.28 25.35
N PHE A 582 27.61 22.60 25.51
CA PHE A 582 26.33 23.31 25.63
C PHE A 582 25.40 23.01 24.43
N ALA A 583 25.91 23.15 23.21
CA ALA A 583 25.14 22.90 22.00
C ALA A 583 24.73 21.42 21.87
N CYS A 584 25.65 20.49 22.15
CA CYS A 584 25.39 19.06 22.12
C CYS A 584 24.36 18.63 23.16
N THR A 585 24.40 19.17 24.39
CA THR A 585 23.40 18.88 25.42
C THR A 585 22.01 19.34 24.96
N PHE A 586 21.90 20.52 24.36
CA PHE A 586 20.62 20.99 23.83
C PHE A 586 20.09 20.08 22.70
N VAL A 587 20.92 19.80 21.70
CA VAL A 587 20.55 18.90 20.58
C VAL A 587 20.17 17.52 21.10
N PHE A 588 20.86 17.02 22.12
CA PHE A 588 20.58 15.73 22.73
C PHE A 588 19.21 15.69 23.42
N ILE A 589 18.90 16.68 24.26
CA ILE A 589 17.58 16.78 24.91
C ILE A 589 16.47 16.87 23.85
N MET A 590 16.71 17.65 22.79
CA MET A 590 15.79 17.81 21.68
C MET A 590 15.50 16.49 20.92
N VAL A 591 16.43 15.54 20.91
CA VAL A 591 16.27 14.28 20.17
C VAL A 591 15.27 13.32 20.84
N PHE A 592 15.05 13.42 22.15
CA PHE A 592 14.08 12.61 22.91
C PHE A 592 12.62 12.98 22.60
N ASP A 593 12.04 12.51 21.51
CA ASP A 593 10.72 13.01 21.06
C ASP A 593 9.52 12.66 21.96
N SER A 594 9.51 11.53 22.68
CA SER A 594 8.31 11.01 23.36
C SER A 594 8.57 10.20 24.64
N LYS A 595 9.77 10.33 25.18
CA LYS A 595 10.29 9.51 26.27
C LYS A 595 10.04 10.19 27.63
N PRO A 596 9.72 9.46 28.73
CA PRO A 596 9.53 10.06 30.06
C PRO A 596 10.71 10.95 30.49
N GLU A 597 11.90 10.68 29.98
CA GLU A 597 13.11 11.47 30.13
C GLU A 597 12.92 12.93 29.67
N ARG A 598 12.25 13.20 28.53
CA ARG A 598 12.01 14.58 28.07
C ARG A 598 11.04 15.32 28.98
N PHE A 599 10.03 14.64 29.53
CA PHE A 599 9.10 15.25 30.46
C PHE A 599 9.82 15.72 31.74
N LEU A 600 10.80 14.94 32.22
CA LEU A 600 11.67 15.34 33.34
C LEU A 600 12.48 16.60 33.01
N PHE A 601 13.14 16.65 31.84
CA PHE A 601 13.90 17.85 31.43
C PHE A 601 13.02 19.10 31.28
N VAL A 602 11.81 18.93 30.75
CA VAL A 602 10.82 20.01 30.65
C VAL A 602 10.38 20.46 32.05
N GLY A 603 10.03 19.55 32.96
CA GLY A 603 9.66 19.90 34.33
C GLY A 603 10.77 20.64 35.08
N VAL A 604 12.02 20.15 34.97
CA VAL A 604 13.20 20.83 35.53
C VAL A 604 13.42 22.21 34.89
N SER A 605 13.20 22.35 33.57
CA SER A 605 13.40 23.63 32.89
C SER A 605 12.43 24.71 33.35
N TYR A 606 11.17 24.37 33.64
CA TYR A 606 10.21 25.31 34.26
C TYR A 606 10.71 25.81 35.61
N ILE A 607 11.11 24.90 36.51
CA ILE A 607 11.60 25.26 37.85
C ILE A 607 12.85 26.13 37.75
N ALA A 608 13.83 25.73 36.94
CA ALA A 608 15.07 26.47 36.75
C ALA A 608 14.82 27.87 36.18
N CYS A 609 13.95 28.01 35.16
CA CYS A 609 13.61 29.32 34.59
C CYS A 609 12.96 30.25 35.63
N ILE A 610 12.08 29.73 36.49
CA ILE A 610 11.48 30.52 37.58
C ILE A 610 12.56 31.00 38.57
N PHE A 611 13.48 30.12 38.97
CA PHE A 611 14.60 30.52 39.84
C PHE A 611 15.52 31.56 39.18
N THR A 612 15.84 31.39 37.89
CA THR A 612 16.64 32.37 37.14
C THR A 612 15.95 33.72 37.09
N LEU A 613 14.64 33.76 36.86
CA LEU A 613 13.83 34.99 36.88
C LEU A 613 13.89 35.70 38.24
N LEU A 614 13.90 34.95 39.35
CA LEU A 614 13.94 35.53 40.69
C LEU A 614 15.34 36.06 41.07
N ILE A 615 16.41 35.40 40.62
CA ILE A 615 17.79 35.72 41.03
C ILE A 615 18.44 36.73 40.08
N LYS A 616 18.40 36.47 38.77
CA LYS A 616 19.13 37.26 37.77
C LYS A 616 18.41 37.21 36.40
N PRO A 617 17.38 38.05 36.21
CA PRO A 617 16.59 38.11 34.97
C PRO A 617 17.43 38.35 33.69
N SER A 618 18.58 39.05 33.81
CA SER A 618 19.47 39.35 32.69
C SER A 618 20.00 38.10 31.98
N LEU A 619 20.02 36.94 32.65
CA LEU A 619 20.43 35.66 32.07
C LEU A 619 19.41 35.06 31.10
N MET A 620 18.14 35.46 31.13
CA MET A 620 17.15 34.98 30.15
C MET A 620 17.35 35.59 28.77
N PHE A 621 17.85 36.82 28.71
CA PHE A 621 18.16 37.50 27.46
C PHE A 621 19.50 38.24 27.58
N PRO A 622 20.63 37.53 27.41
CA PRO A 622 21.97 38.09 27.60
C PRO A 622 22.25 39.30 26.69
N VAL A 623 21.65 39.34 25.50
CA VAL A 623 21.74 40.47 24.55
C VAL A 623 21.12 41.75 25.11
N PHE A 624 20.12 41.64 25.98
CA PHE A 624 19.52 42.76 26.72
C PHE A 624 20.12 42.94 28.12
N GLY A 625 21.17 42.18 28.46
CA GLY A 625 21.83 42.24 29.77
C GLY A 625 22.37 43.63 30.10
N SER A 626 22.90 44.35 29.11
CA SER A 626 23.34 45.75 29.27
C SER A 626 22.19 46.75 29.47
N PHE A 627 20.96 46.37 29.13
CA PHE A 627 19.75 47.15 29.37
C PHE A 627 19.15 46.90 30.76
N LEU A 628 19.41 45.70 31.33
CA LEU A 628 18.84 45.24 32.59
C LEU A 628 19.81 45.40 33.79
N GLU A 629 21.12 45.43 33.56
CA GLU A 629 22.14 45.58 34.60
C GLU A 629 23.08 46.74 34.28
N LYS A 630 23.17 47.71 35.21
CA LYS A 630 23.98 48.93 35.05
C LYS A 630 25.46 48.78 35.39
N ASP A 631 25.87 47.69 36.04
CA ASP A 631 27.25 47.50 36.49
C ASP A 631 27.65 46.03 36.38
N THR A 632 28.38 45.67 35.31
CA THR A 632 29.20 44.45 35.35
C THR A 632 30.56 44.73 34.72
N ASN A 633 31.52 45.12 35.55
CA ASN A 633 32.94 45.01 35.24
C ASN A 633 33.30 43.53 35.09
N ALA A 634 34.00 43.20 34.01
CA ALA A 634 34.48 41.88 33.57
C ALA A 634 33.41 40.94 32.97
N THR A 635 33.19 41.06 31.66
CA THR A 635 32.57 40.00 30.85
C THR A 635 33.67 39.03 30.40
N TYR A 636 33.62 37.78 30.86
CA TYR A 636 34.57 36.74 30.46
C TYR A 636 34.40 36.43 28.95
N PRO A 637 35.49 36.27 28.17
CA PRO A 637 35.41 35.92 26.74
C PRO A 637 34.58 34.66 26.44
N LEU A 638 34.60 33.68 27.35
CA LEU A 638 33.79 32.44 27.26
C LEU A 638 32.29 32.66 27.44
N LEU A 639 31.89 33.55 28.35
CA LEU A 639 30.47 33.83 28.59
C LEU A 639 29.87 34.60 27.39
N LEU A 640 30.67 35.45 26.76
CA LEU A 640 30.29 36.16 25.54
C LEU A 640 30.09 35.17 24.38
N SER A 641 31.03 34.25 24.16
CA SER A 641 30.91 33.25 23.09
C SER A 641 29.74 32.28 23.33
N LEU A 642 29.48 31.89 24.59
CA LEU A 642 28.31 31.11 24.97
C LEU A 642 27.00 31.86 24.69
N SER A 643 26.96 33.17 24.96
CA SER A 643 25.80 34.03 24.69
C SER A 643 25.48 34.13 23.21
N VAL A 644 26.50 34.15 22.34
CA VAL A 644 26.32 34.11 20.87
C VAL A 644 25.68 32.78 20.43
N VAL A 645 26.17 31.65 20.93
CA VAL A 645 25.60 30.33 20.59
C VAL A 645 24.18 30.16 21.13
N TYR A 646 23.94 30.61 22.36
CA TYR A 646 22.60 30.71 22.94
C TYR A 646 21.65 31.50 22.03
N PHE A 647 22.07 32.68 21.58
CA PHE A 647 21.26 33.52 20.70
C PHE A 647 20.93 32.83 19.38
N ILE A 648 21.89 32.14 18.76
CA ILE A 648 21.66 31.36 17.52
C ILE A 648 20.61 30.27 17.75
N LEU A 649 20.71 29.52 18.86
CA LEU A 649 19.75 28.46 19.18
C LEU A 649 18.36 29.02 19.47
N VAL A 650 18.27 30.11 20.23
CA VAL A 650 17.01 30.82 20.49
C VAL A 650 16.42 31.34 19.17
N ALA A 651 17.22 31.92 18.28
CA ALA A 651 16.74 32.37 16.97
C ALA A 651 16.18 31.21 16.13
N LEU A 652 16.79 30.02 16.17
CA LEU A 652 16.25 28.82 15.51
C LEU A 652 14.89 28.38 16.11
N VAL A 653 14.75 28.45 17.43
CA VAL A 653 13.47 28.12 18.11
C VAL A 653 12.41 29.17 17.82
N ILE A 654 12.74 30.46 17.88
CA ILE A 654 11.83 31.58 17.56
C ILE A 654 11.43 31.54 16.09
N PHE A 655 12.35 31.25 15.18
CA PHE A 655 12.03 31.05 13.77
C PHE A 655 11.00 29.92 13.59
N SER A 656 11.16 28.84 14.35
CA SER A 656 10.20 27.73 14.36
C SER A 656 8.85 28.15 14.96
N LEU A 657 8.87 29.00 16.01
CA LEU A 657 7.70 29.57 16.65
C LEU A 657 6.91 30.48 15.70
N GLN A 658 7.58 31.44 15.05
CA GLN A 658 6.98 32.37 14.10
C GLN A 658 6.30 31.63 12.96
N LYS A 659 6.97 30.62 12.40
CA LYS A 659 6.39 29.78 11.34
C LYS A 659 5.18 28.98 11.83
N THR A 660 5.20 28.48 13.06
CA THR A 660 4.09 27.75 13.67
C THR A 660 2.90 28.67 13.94
N ALA A 661 3.15 29.82 14.57
CA ALA A 661 2.14 30.82 14.91
C ALA A 661 1.44 31.40 13.67
N ARG A 662 2.17 31.70 12.58
CA ARG A 662 1.59 32.25 11.34
C ARG A 662 0.55 31.32 10.67
N LYS A 663 0.66 30.00 10.88
CA LYS A 663 -0.28 29.03 10.32
C LYS A 663 -1.43 28.67 11.27
N ASN A 664 -1.17 28.68 12.58
CA ASN A 664 -2.19 28.39 13.60
C ASN A 664 -3.02 29.62 13.98
N SER A 665 -2.55 30.82 13.63
CA SER A 665 -3.30 32.06 13.69
C SER A 665 -4.38 32.03 12.61
N ILE A 666 -5.64 31.94 13.02
CA ILE A 666 -6.83 32.26 12.22
C ILE A 666 -6.81 33.77 11.92
N VAL A 667 -5.78 34.25 11.23
CA VAL A 667 -5.72 35.61 10.73
C VAL A 667 -5.52 35.45 9.23
N PRO A 668 -6.58 35.68 8.43
CA PRO A 668 -6.46 35.66 6.99
C PRO A 668 -5.41 36.69 6.58
N SER A 669 -4.57 36.31 5.62
CA SER A 669 -3.59 37.18 4.97
C SER A 669 -4.26 38.33 4.24
#